data_AF-A0A0T1XR29-F1
#
_entry.id   AF-A0A0T1XR29-F1
#
_cell.length_a   1.000
_cell.length_b   1.000
_cell.length_c   1.000
_cell.angle_alpha   90.00
_cell.angle_beta   90.00
_cell.angle_gamma   90.00
#
_symmetry.space_group_name_H-M   'P 1'
#
loop_
_entity.id
_entity.type
_entity.pdbx_description
1 polymer ?
#
loop_
_entity_poly.entity_id
_entity_poly.type
_entity_poly.pdbx_seq_one_letter_code
_entity_poly.pdbx_strand_id
1 'polypeptide(L)'
;MADEIKNAFDNAFRDYVSTGIPSSGKYKVKKSEVRSAGRVIQSTINEYDAAIAGIAQEVSNLLATVTTSTQWKTPVRAASTANVNLANGLENGDTIDGVTLATGNRVLLLGQTAPAENGIYTVVSSGAASRSADADLATEVLFMASFVQEGAANGSKAYILTTPGPITLGTTALNFTFIFDIATLVPIFSYLLDTIKARPDGLFTVSDEYGNEILGASTEDGVSFAGMRAVSADGFHWVLKDERGNIIAGFDETGPFGFTSGDDSGSAYTPTSGAAARIWTGALQPDGFTVACDVDGGTPQSVAQIEVSTDQNFLNVVQTTPATVPYATEKFDGSYWKSIKQRISGLLAGTQYFYRARVDGLASPAISVKTVPASHVATAFSILLGSCNEFGADPGIIVPSYRAMAKETGILGLLHMGDIDYSDVTAVDIKLLRSRNERHFRSNNDVAALLRKIPLLAYMYDDHDYFGGNDNDWDSSNPGGAIRRQVYRETTPHYPFIQQQLGETDPAKILPVQVFDIGKARFVMLDTRSQRRLTGGATMLGNGTNPPGSWNQLGWFTGTFLPQAATDAAAGDINRLFIVSPTGWTGAVYDGWQDGWSTEQTAICNAVVANPNLPPMTILNGDFHSCAVDDGTNTDFSTAGSLNTKLTQIMASPFMRDSKTGGGPYVWDGVDSHILTAQGYCRLDVRTDGSWLATFKGAPFDGTYTPTVLGTFDTNDL
;
A
#
# COMPACT_ATOMS: atom_id res chain seq x y z
N MET A 1 1.30 11.83 -36.71
CA MET A 1 0.09 11.02 -36.94
C MET A 1 -1.13 11.86 -36.56
N ALA A 2 -1.51 12.84 -37.38
CA ALA A 2 -2.54 13.80 -36.97
C ALA A 2 -3.91 13.09 -36.89
N ASP A 3 -4.44 12.99 -35.67
CA ASP A 3 -5.75 12.44 -35.33
C ASP A 3 -5.98 10.95 -35.59
N GLU A 4 -4.96 10.14 -35.87
CA GLU A 4 -5.14 8.71 -36.14
C GLU A 4 -5.79 7.95 -34.99
N ILE A 5 -5.40 8.24 -33.75
CA ILE A 5 -5.94 7.55 -32.56
C ILE A 5 -7.37 8.01 -32.31
N LYS A 6 -7.60 9.32 -32.36
CA LYS A 6 -8.95 9.89 -32.28
C LYS A 6 -9.87 9.26 -33.34
N ASN A 7 -9.41 9.19 -34.59
CA ASN A 7 -10.19 8.68 -35.72
C ASN A 7 -10.41 7.17 -35.64
N ALA A 8 -9.45 6.40 -35.14
CA ALA A 8 -9.61 4.98 -34.86
C ALA A 8 -10.71 4.74 -33.82
N PHE A 9 -10.72 5.52 -32.74
CA PHE A 9 -11.77 5.47 -31.72
C PHE A 9 -13.13 5.92 -32.27
N ASP A 10 -13.18 7.03 -33.02
CA ASP A 10 -14.43 7.53 -33.63
C ASP A 10 -15.01 6.53 -34.64
N ASN A 11 -14.17 5.78 -35.37
CA ASN A 11 -14.59 4.75 -36.31
C ASN A 11 -15.02 3.44 -35.62
N ALA A 12 -14.22 2.93 -34.69
CA ALA A 12 -14.52 1.68 -33.98
C ALA A 12 -15.79 1.78 -33.13
N PHE A 13 -16.04 2.97 -32.58
CA PHE A 13 -17.19 3.23 -31.71
C PHE A 13 -18.22 4.17 -32.34
N ARG A 14 -18.34 4.17 -33.67
CA ARG A 14 -19.37 4.93 -34.40
C ARG A 14 -20.78 4.45 -34.03
N ASP A 15 -21.72 5.39 -33.97
CA ASP A 15 -23.15 5.09 -33.81
C ASP A 15 -23.70 4.61 -35.16
N TYR A 16 -24.29 3.42 -35.20
CA TYR A 16 -24.96 2.91 -36.40
C TYR A 16 -26.44 3.28 -36.33
N VAL A 17 -26.87 4.21 -37.19
CA VAL A 17 -28.28 4.53 -37.36
C VAL A 17 -28.86 3.64 -38.46
N SER A 18 -29.04 2.35 -38.17
CA SER A 18 -29.91 1.50 -38.97
C SER A 18 -30.50 0.43 -38.06
N THR A 19 -31.83 0.43 -37.99
CA THR A 19 -32.71 -0.44 -37.19
C THR A 19 -32.64 -0.26 -35.67
N GLY A 20 -33.23 0.84 -35.16
CA GLY A 20 -34.04 0.84 -33.93
C GLY A 20 -33.47 0.34 -32.60
N ILE A 21 -32.18 0.02 -32.48
CA ILE A 21 -31.54 -0.39 -31.22
C ILE A 21 -30.73 0.80 -30.69
N PRO A 22 -31.08 1.36 -29.52
CA PRO A 22 -30.28 2.39 -28.88
C PRO A 22 -28.86 1.88 -28.59
N SER A 23 -27.88 2.75 -28.89
CA SER A 23 -26.46 2.61 -28.57
C SER A 23 -26.25 2.33 -27.08
N SER A 24 -25.46 1.28 -26.78
CA SER A 24 -25.10 0.75 -25.45
C SER A 24 -26.30 0.32 -24.59
N GLY A 25 -26.47 -0.99 -24.42
CA GLY A 25 -27.42 -1.53 -23.44
C GLY A 25 -27.06 -1.08 -22.01
N LYS A 26 -28.01 -1.28 -21.07
CA LYS A 26 -27.98 -0.86 -19.64
C LYS A 26 -26.69 -1.19 -18.86
N TYR A 27 -25.81 -2.02 -19.41
CA TYR A 27 -24.57 -2.53 -18.80
C TYR A 27 -23.33 -2.31 -19.68
N LYS A 28 -23.36 -1.35 -20.61
CA LYS A 28 -22.21 -1.01 -21.46
C LYS A 28 -21.90 0.48 -21.36
N VAL A 29 -20.61 0.80 -21.21
CA VAL A 29 -20.09 2.18 -21.25
C VAL A 29 -20.61 2.90 -22.51
N LYS A 30 -21.00 4.18 -22.40
CA LYS A 30 -21.54 4.89 -23.56
C LYS A 30 -20.44 5.05 -24.60
N LYS A 31 -20.73 4.72 -25.86
CA LYS A 31 -19.75 4.86 -26.96
C LYS A 31 -19.22 6.30 -27.12
N SER A 32 -19.99 7.30 -26.73
CA SER A 32 -19.55 8.70 -26.66
C SER A 32 -18.43 8.93 -25.65
N GLU A 33 -18.48 8.25 -24.49
CA GLU A 33 -17.49 8.34 -23.41
C GLU A 33 -16.18 7.63 -23.81
N VAL A 34 -16.29 6.50 -24.52
CA VAL A 34 -15.11 5.82 -25.10
C VAL A 34 -14.44 6.68 -26.17
N ARG A 35 -15.21 7.35 -27.04
CA ARG A 35 -14.67 8.29 -28.03
C ARG A 35 -13.98 9.50 -27.41
N SER A 36 -14.38 9.97 -26.21
CA SER A 36 -13.65 11.03 -25.51
C SER A 36 -12.25 10.60 -25.04
N ALA A 37 -12.06 9.34 -24.64
CA ALA A 37 -10.73 8.84 -24.27
C ALA A 37 -9.74 8.92 -25.45
N GLY A 38 -10.18 8.53 -26.66
CA GLY A 38 -9.36 8.66 -27.88
C GLY A 38 -8.95 10.10 -28.20
N ARG A 39 -9.80 11.10 -27.87
CA ARG A 39 -9.47 12.53 -28.02
C ARG A 39 -8.44 13.01 -27.01
N VAL A 40 -8.55 12.59 -25.76
CA VAL A 40 -7.58 12.93 -24.70
C VAL A 40 -6.21 12.35 -25.04
N ILE A 41 -6.15 11.07 -25.40
CA ILE A 41 -4.90 10.40 -25.81
C ILE A 41 -4.27 11.11 -27.01
N GLN A 42 -5.07 11.46 -28.03
CA GLN A 42 -4.57 12.19 -29.19
C GLN A 42 -4.03 13.58 -28.82
N SER A 43 -4.70 14.31 -27.91
CA SER A 43 -4.23 15.63 -27.45
C SER A 43 -2.87 15.53 -26.75
N THR A 44 -2.72 14.55 -25.87
CA THR A 44 -1.46 14.31 -25.15
C THR A 44 -0.32 13.93 -26.10
N ILE A 45 -0.59 13.09 -27.09
CA ILE A 45 0.41 12.75 -28.12
C ILE A 45 0.78 13.98 -28.96
N ASN A 46 -0.20 14.83 -29.31
CA ASN A 46 0.08 16.07 -30.04
C ASN A 46 0.96 17.03 -29.21
N GLU A 47 0.76 17.10 -27.90
CA GLU A 47 1.62 17.88 -27.00
C GLU A 47 3.05 17.33 -26.94
N TYR A 48 3.22 16.00 -26.91
CA TYR A 48 4.53 15.37 -26.95
C TYR A 48 5.22 15.51 -28.31
N ASP A 49 4.50 15.34 -29.42
CA ASP A 49 5.02 15.57 -30.77
C ASP A 49 5.49 17.03 -30.93
N ALA A 50 4.75 17.99 -30.37
CA ALA A 50 5.16 19.40 -30.37
C ALA A 50 6.42 19.65 -29.53
N ALA A 51 6.54 19.02 -28.36
CA ALA A 51 7.74 19.12 -27.53
C ALA A 51 8.97 18.48 -28.22
N ILE A 52 8.81 17.30 -28.83
CA ILE A 52 9.87 16.62 -29.60
C ILE A 52 10.29 17.47 -30.79
N ALA A 53 9.35 18.08 -31.51
CA ALA A 53 9.64 18.97 -32.62
C ALA A 53 10.42 20.22 -32.16
N GLY A 54 10.08 20.79 -31.00
CA GLY A 54 10.84 21.89 -30.38
C GLY A 54 12.29 21.50 -30.07
N ILE A 55 12.50 20.32 -29.48
CA ILE A 55 13.83 19.78 -29.18
C ILE A 55 14.61 19.50 -30.47
N ALA A 56 14.00 18.86 -31.47
CA ALA A 56 14.63 18.60 -32.76
C ALA A 56 15.04 19.89 -33.47
N GLN A 57 14.27 20.97 -33.29
CA GLN A 57 14.61 22.29 -33.80
C GLN A 57 15.81 22.89 -33.04
N GLU A 58 15.89 22.78 -31.71
CA GLU A 58 17.03 23.26 -30.94
C GLU A 58 18.32 22.48 -31.25
N VAL A 59 18.23 21.15 -31.40
CA VAL A 59 19.35 20.30 -31.83
C VAL A 59 19.77 20.65 -33.26
N SER A 60 18.81 20.90 -34.16
CA SER A 60 19.12 21.37 -35.52
C SER A 60 19.74 22.77 -35.51
N ASN A 61 19.32 23.68 -34.63
CA ASN A 61 19.91 25.00 -34.49
C ASN A 61 21.35 24.91 -33.95
N LEU A 62 21.60 24.04 -32.97
CA LEU A 62 22.93 23.76 -32.44
C LEU A 62 23.82 23.12 -33.52
N LEU A 63 23.29 22.11 -34.22
CA LEU A 63 23.98 21.46 -35.33
C LEU A 63 24.28 22.45 -36.45
N ALA A 64 23.35 23.31 -36.85
CA ALA A 64 23.54 24.36 -37.84
C ALA A 64 24.59 25.40 -37.39
N THR A 65 24.63 25.73 -36.10
CA THR A 65 25.65 26.61 -35.50
C THR A 65 27.05 25.96 -35.54
N VAL A 66 27.13 24.64 -35.38
CA VAL A 66 28.41 23.89 -35.37
C VAL A 66 28.85 23.45 -36.79
N THR A 67 27.92 23.28 -37.73
CA THR A 67 28.19 22.75 -39.09
C THR A 67 28.29 23.80 -40.18
N THR A 68 27.99 25.07 -39.90
CA THR A 68 28.28 26.16 -40.85
C THR A 68 29.75 26.59 -40.72
N SER A 69 30.62 25.95 -41.51
CA SER A 69 31.96 26.43 -41.90
C SER A 69 32.96 26.78 -40.77
N THR A 70 32.74 26.31 -39.53
CA THR A 70 33.57 26.66 -38.38
C THR A 70 34.90 25.88 -38.39
N GLN A 71 36.02 26.60 -38.26
CA GLN A 71 37.35 26.00 -38.17
C GLN A 71 37.80 25.87 -36.71
N TRP A 72 37.55 24.72 -36.10
CA TRP A 72 38.02 24.44 -34.74
C TRP A 72 39.54 24.35 -34.68
N LYS A 73 40.13 25.16 -33.81
CA LYS A 73 41.56 25.15 -33.48
C LYS A 73 41.81 24.27 -32.27
N THR A 74 43.08 23.90 -32.07
CA THR A 74 43.47 23.18 -30.86
C THR A 74 43.08 24.03 -29.64
N PRO A 75 42.64 23.46 -28.50
CA PRO A 75 42.24 24.24 -27.34
C PRO A 75 43.34 25.19 -26.84
N VAL A 76 42.91 26.28 -26.21
CA VAL A 76 43.79 27.23 -25.51
C VAL A 76 43.72 26.97 -24.01
N ARG A 77 44.82 27.26 -23.33
CA ARG A 77 44.91 27.09 -21.88
C ARG A 77 44.03 28.08 -21.14
N ALA A 78 44.10 29.35 -21.53
CA ALA A 78 43.36 30.45 -20.91
C ALA A 78 42.92 31.47 -21.98
N ALA A 79 42.01 32.37 -21.61
CA ALA A 79 41.63 33.50 -22.46
C ALA A 79 41.64 34.82 -21.69
N SER A 80 42.01 35.91 -22.37
CA SER A 80 42.17 37.20 -21.71
C SER A 80 40.84 37.79 -21.26
N THR A 81 40.87 38.49 -20.12
CA THR A 81 39.73 39.26 -19.57
C THR A 81 39.90 40.77 -19.78
N ALA A 82 41.08 41.21 -20.23
CA ALA A 82 41.43 42.59 -20.52
C ALA A 82 42.54 42.64 -21.58
N ASN A 83 43.00 43.85 -21.91
CA ASN A 83 44.13 44.07 -22.82
C ASN A 83 45.43 43.47 -22.24
N VAL A 84 46.17 42.73 -23.08
CA VAL A 84 47.45 42.10 -22.77
C VAL A 84 48.55 42.75 -23.61
N ASN A 85 49.70 43.06 -22.99
CA ASN A 85 50.86 43.57 -23.72
C ASN A 85 51.56 42.42 -24.46
N LEU A 86 51.49 42.39 -25.78
CA LEU A 86 52.11 41.32 -26.58
C LEU A 86 53.64 41.26 -26.46
N ALA A 87 54.29 42.35 -26.06
CA ALA A 87 55.74 42.40 -25.93
C ALA A 87 56.30 41.63 -24.73
N ASN A 88 55.51 41.46 -23.66
CA ASN A 88 55.98 40.89 -22.40
C ASN A 88 54.89 40.35 -21.45
N GLY A 89 53.62 40.25 -21.88
CA GLY A 89 52.49 39.81 -21.04
C GLY A 89 52.00 38.40 -21.35
N LEU A 90 52.78 37.64 -22.12
CA LEU A 90 52.54 36.24 -22.51
C LEU A 90 53.84 35.42 -22.40
N GLU A 91 54.57 35.61 -21.32
CA GLU A 91 55.80 34.92 -20.99
C GLU A 91 55.55 33.78 -19.97
N ASN A 92 56.53 32.90 -19.82
CA ASN A 92 56.48 31.83 -18.84
C ASN A 92 56.46 32.38 -17.41
N GLY A 93 55.41 32.05 -16.66
CA GLY A 93 55.17 32.55 -15.30
C GLY A 93 54.15 33.69 -15.23
N ASP A 94 53.78 34.31 -16.35
CA ASP A 94 52.69 35.30 -16.38
C ASP A 94 51.35 34.65 -16.04
N THR A 95 50.37 35.46 -15.66
CA THR A 95 49.04 34.97 -15.29
C THR A 95 47.96 35.62 -16.15
N ILE A 96 47.12 34.79 -16.76
CA ILE A 96 45.94 35.21 -17.53
C ILE A 96 44.71 34.52 -16.95
N ASP A 97 43.70 35.31 -16.59
CA ASP A 97 42.44 34.82 -16.00
C ASP A 97 42.64 33.88 -14.79
N GLY A 98 43.66 34.17 -13.97
CA GLY A 98 44.04 33.36 -12.81
C GLY A 98 44.86 32.11 -13.12
N VAL A 99 45.18 31.83 -14.39
CA VAL A 99 46.00 30.68 -14.81
C VAL A 99 47.45 31.14 -15.01
N THR A 100 48.38 30.53 -14.29
CA THR A 100 49.82 30.73 -14.52
C THR A 100 50.26 30.01 -15.79
N LEU A 101 50.85 30.76 -16.72
CA LEU A 101 51.24 30.32 -18.04
C LEU A 101 52.59 29.60 -18.03
N ALA A 102 52.71 28.54 -18.82
CA ALA A 102 53.99 27.89 -19.12
C ALA A 102 54.37 28.07 -20.60
N THR A 103 55.66 28.08 -20.93
CA THR A 103 56.12 28.13 -22.33
C THR A 103 55.42 27.06 -23.18
N GLY A 104 54.94 27.45 -24.36
CA GLY A 104 54.19 26.58 -25.27
C GLY A 104 52.69 26.49 -24.97
N ASN A 105 52.21 27.05 -23.85
CA ASN A 105 50.78 27.22 -23.63
C ASN A 105 50.20 28.16 -24.69
N ARG A 106 48.90 28.03 -24.94
CA ARG A 106 48.20 28.86 -25.92
C ARG A 106 47.18 29.71 -25.20
N VAL A 107 47.06 30.97 -25.59
CA VAL A 107 46.14 31.93 -24.96
C VAL A 107 45.32 32.62 -26.03
N LEU A 108 44.00 32.66 -25.84
CA LEU A 108 43.09 33.39 -26.71
C LEU A 108 42.89 34.83 -26.19
N LEU A 109 43.23 35.83 -26.99
CA LEU A 109 43.02 37.24 -26.66
C LEU A 109 41.69 37.74 -27.21
N LEU A 110 40.80 38.20 -26.33
CA LEU A 110 39.39 38.53 -26.64
C LEU A 110 39.02 40.02 -26.47
N GLY A 111 39.98 40.88 -26.14
CA GLY A 111 39.69 42.27 -25.72
C GLY A 111 40.89 43.22 -25.77
N GLN A 112 41.76 43.09 -26.77
CA GLN A 112 42.86 44.02 -27.01
C GLN A 112 42.33 45.43 -27.31
N THR A 113 43.09 46.45 -26.88
CA THR A 113 42.82 47.86 -27.21
C THR A 113 42.86 48.10 -28.72
N ALA A 114 43.71 47.37 -29.44
CA ALA A 114 43.66 47.25 -30.90
C ALA A 114 43.01 45.91 -31.28
N PRO A 115 41.73 45.87 -31.73
CA PRO A 115 41.02 44.62 -31.99
C PRO A 115 41.66 43.72 -33.07
N ALA A 116 42.53 44.28 -33.93
CA ALA A 116 43.30 43.50 -34.91
C ALA A 116 44.37 42.59 -34.26
N GLU A 117 44.70 42.83 -32.99
CA GLU A 117 45.62 42.00 -32.20
C GLU A 117 44.93 40.81 -31.52
N ASN A 118 43.59 40.76 -31.46
CA ASN A 118 42.87 39.63 -30.87
C ASN A 118 43.18 38.31 -31.62
N GLY A 119 43.10 37.18 -30.94
CA GLY A 119 43.32 35.84 -31.51
C GLY A 119 44.23 34.97 -30.65
N ILE A 120 44.72 33.86 -31.20
CA ILE A 120 45.42 32.85 -30.41
C ILE A 120 46.93 33.06 -30.50
N TYR A 121 47.61 33.12 -29.35
CA TYR A 121 49.05 33.31 -29.21
C TYR A 121 49.69 32.17 -28.45
N THR A 122 50.95 31.88 -28.77
CA THR A 122 51.76 30.91 -28.03
C THR A 122 52.63 31.63 -27.01
N VAL A 123 52.57 31.16 -25.76
CA VAL A 123 53.36 31.67 -24.63
C VAL A 123 54.84 31.35 -24.87
N VAL A 124 55.69 32.35 -24.73
CA VAL A 124 57.14 32.24 -24.95
C VAL A 124 57.90 32.11 -23.63
N SER A 125 59.18 31.74 -23.67
CA SER A 125 60.03 31.79 -22.46
C SER A 125 60.33 33.22 -22.02
N SER A 126 60.45 34.15 -22.97
CA SER A 126 60.69 35.59 -22.77
C SER A 126 60.51 36.35 -24.08
N GLY A 127 60.12 37.63 -24.03
CA GLY A 127 59.98 38.52 -25.19
C GLY A 127 58.60 38.51 -25.82
N ALA A 128 58.50 39.09 -27.03
CA ALA A 128 57.21 39.25 -27.70
C ALA A 128 56.62 37.91 -28.14
N ALA A 129 55.36 37.66 -27.78
CA ALA A 129 54.64 36.47 -28.19
C ALA A 129 54.18 36.58 -29.66
N SER A 130 54.12 35.43 -30.33
CA SER A 130 53.62 35.31 -31.70
C SER A 130 52.28 34.59 -31.73
N ARG A 131 51.49 34.83 -32.78
CA ARG A 131 50.26 34.07 -33.03
C ARG A 131 50.58 32.58 -33.14
N SER A 132 49.64 31.73 -32.74
CA SER A 132 49.83 30.29 -32.90
C SER A 132 49.82 29.89 -34.37
N ALA A 133 50.60 28.86 -34.71
CA ALA A 133 50.86 28.43 -36.08
C ALA A 133 49.63 27.89 -36.86
N ASP A 134 48.50 27.69 -36.18
CA ASP A 134 47.20 27.28 -36.76
C ASP A 134 46.21 28.45 -36.85
N ALA A 135 46.64 29.67 -36.49
CA ALA A 135 45.85 30.89 -36.45
C ALA A 135 46.69 32.13 -36.86
N ASP A 136 47.68 31.93 -37.74
CA ASP A 136 48.62 32.97 -38.19
C ASP A 136 48.45 33.35 -39.68
N LEU A 137 47.51 32.71 -40.39
CA LEU A 137 47.09 33.09 -41.74
C LEU A 137 45.64 33.56 -41.83
N ALA A 138 45.37 34.49 -42.76
CA ALA A 138 44.02 35.03 -43.00
C ALA A 138 42.96 33.95 -43.29
N THR A 139 43.34 32.89 -44.02
CA THR A 139 42.46 31.76 -44.35
C THR A 139 42.18 30.86 -43.16
N GLU A 140 43.08 30.82 -42.18
CA GLU A 140 42.95 29.97 -41.01
C GLU A 140 42.10 30.60 -39.92
N VAL A 141 42.10 31.93 -39.83
CA VAL A 141 41.32 32.64 -38.83
C VAL A 141 39.86 32.85 -39.25
N LEU A 142 39.54 32.74 -40.54
CA LEU A 142 38.18 32.88 -41.03
C LEU A 142 37.29 31.77 -40.46
N PHE A 143 36.26 32.16 -39.70
CA PHE A 143 35.38 31.27 -38.94
C PHE A 143 36.10 30.40 -37.89
N MET A 144 37.25 30.84 -37.37
CA MET A 144 37.96 30.03 -36.37
C MET A 144 37.25 30.00 -35.02
N ALA A 145 37.29 28.86 -34.36
CA ALA A 145 36.77 28.68 -33.01
C ALA A 145 37.79 27.97 -32.11
N SER A 146 37.80 28.29 -30.81
CA SER A 146 38.64 27.59 -29.83
C SER A 146 37.94 27.45 -28.49
N PHE A 147 38.18 26.31 -27.84
CA PHE A 147 37.78 26.03 -26.47
C PHE A 147 38.84 26.51 -25.48
N VAL A 148 38.43 27.06 -24.35
CA VAL A 148 39.28 27.56 -23.26
C VAL A 148 39.24 26.58 -22.09
N GLN A 149 40.39 25.98 -21.78
CA GLN A 149 40.47 24.88 -20.81
C GLN A 149 40.34 25.36 -19.36
N GLU A 150 41.00 26.45 -18.99
CA GLU A 150 41.11 26.94 -17.62
C GLU A 150 40.94 28.47 -17.57
N GLY A 151 40.58 28.98 -16.40
CA GLY A 151 40.38 30.41 -16.16
C GLY A 151 39.19 30.69 -15.26
N ALA A 152 39.29 31.72 -14.43
CA ALA A 152 38.23 32.10 -13.49
C ALA A 152 36.98 32.66 -14.22
N ALA A 153 37.17 33.46 -15.26
CA ALA A 153 36.07 34.06 -16.02
C ALA A 153 35.75 33.32 -17.31
N ASN A 154 36.77 32.74 -17.96
CA ASN A 154 36.67 32.20 -19.32
C ASN A 154 36.91 30.68 -19.42
N GLY A 155 37.29 30.01 -18.33
CA GLY A 155 37.42 28.55 -18.32
C GLY A 155 36.11 27.87 -18.74
N SER A 156 36.21 26.74 -19.44
CA SER A 156 35.06 25.98 -19.96
C SER A 156 34.25 26.65 -21.08
N LYS A 157 34.65 27.81 -21.58
CA LYS A 157 33.94 28.51 -22.67
C LYS A 157 34.56 28.26 -24.04
N ALA A 158 33.73 28.32 -25.08
CA ALA A 158 34.17 28.34 -26.47
C ALA A 158 33.83 29.69 -27.12
N TYR A 159 34.75 30.18 -27.96
CA TYR A 159 34.59 31.44 -28.70
C TYR A 159 34.83 31.20 -30.19
N ILE A 160 34.04 31.88 -31.03
CA ILE A 160 34.18 31.90 -32.49
C ILE A 160 34.49 33.30 -32.98
N LEU A 161 35.33 33.40 -34.00
CA LEU A 161 35.54 34.64 -34.74
C LEU A 161 34.33 34.91 -35.65
N THR A 162 33.64 36.04 -35.44
CA THR A 162 32.47 36.45 -36.23
C THR A 162 32.78 37.54 -37.25
N THR A 163 34.03 38.04 -37.30
CA THR A 163 34.48 38.97 -38.34
C THR A 163 34.29 38.34 -39.74
N PRO A 164 33.47 38.95 -40.63
CA PRO A 164 33.30 38.43 -41.99
C PRO A 164 34.56 38.62 -42.83
N GLY A 165 34.79 37.71 -43.78
CA GLY A 165 35.89 37.83 -44.74
C GLY A 165 35.67 38.95 -45.77
N PRO A 166 36.73 39.42 -46.45
CA PRO A 166 38.13 39.00 -46.31
C PRO A 166 38.82 39.61 -45.08
N ILE A 167 39.70 38.84 -44.44
CA ILE A 167 40.47 39.26 -43.26
C ILE A 167 41.92 39.51 -43.67
N THR A 168 42.50 40.64 -43.25
CA THR A 168 43.94 40.90 -43.30
C THR A 168 44.46 40.97 -41.86
N LEU A 169 45.33 40.04 -41.47
CA LEU A 169 45.86 39.98 -40.11
C LEU A 169 46.71 41.21 -39.78
N GLY A 170 46.58 41.69 -38.53
CA GLY A 170 47.26 42.91 -38.06
C GLY A 170 46.56 44.21 -38.48
N THR A 171 45.57 44.18 -39.36
CA THR A 171 44.80 45.38 -39.77
C THR A 171 43.30 45.24 -39.55
N THR A 172 42.71 44.10 -39.89
CA THR A 172 41.26 43.86 -39.72
C THR A 172 40.96 43.57 -38.26
N ALA A 173 39.95 44.23 -37.69
CA ALA A 173 39.48 43.95 -36.33
C ALA A 173 38.95 42.51 -36.20
N LEU A 174 39.46 41.76 -35.23
CA LEU A 174 39.09 40.37 -34.98
C LEU A 174 38.14 40.30 -33.78
N ASN A 175 36.84 40.16 -34.08
CA ASN A 175 35.78 40.13 -33.09
C ASN A 175 35.39 38.69 -32.81
N PHE A 176 35.47 38.30 -31.54
CA PHE A 176 35.04 36.98 -31.08
C PHE A 176 33.70 37.07 -30.39
N THR A 177 32.90 36.05 -30.58
CA THR A 177 31.62 35.88 -29.89
C THR A 177 31.66 34.57 -29.14
N PHE A 178 31.12 34.60 -27.92
CA PHE A 178 30.90 33.41 -27.12
C PHE A 178 29.92 32.47 -27.83
N ILE A 179 30.26 31.18 -27.90
CA ILE A 179 29.40 30.14 -28.52
C ILE A 179 28.62 29.41 -27.43
N PHE A 180 29.34 28.80 -26.48
CA PHE A 180 28.76 28.02 -25.40
C PHE A 180 29.75 27.91 -24.23
N ASP A 181 29.22 27.57 -23.07
CA ASP A 181 29.95 27.26 -21.85
C ASP A 181 29.66 25.80 -21.51
N ILE A 182 30.67 24.94 -21.55
CA ILE A 182 30.46 23.52 -21.26
C ILE A 182 30.06 23.31 -19.79
N ALA A 183 30.43 24.22 -18.89
CA ALA A 183 30.02 24.16 -17.49
C ALA A 183 28.53 24.50 -17.30
N THR A 184 27.88 25.19 -18.24
CA THR A 184 26.41 25.38 -18.24
C THR A 184 25.69 24.31 -19.05
N LEU A 185 26.34 23.77 -20.09
CA LEU A 185 25.82 22.64 -20.85
C LEU A 185 25.85 21.34 -20.05
N VAL A 186 26.82 21.10 -19.17
CA VAL A 186 26.87 19.88 -18.34
C VAL A 186 25.64 19.77 -17.44
N PRO A 187 25.21 20.81 -16.69
CA PRO A 187 23.93 20.80 -15.98
C PRO A 187 22.73 20.65 -16.90
N ILE A 188 22.75 21.20 -18.13
CA ILE A 188 21.64 21.02 -19.10
C ILE A 188 21.61 19.59 -19.63
N PHE A 189 22.74 18.97 -19.96
CA PHE A 189 22.82 17.57 -20.37
C PHE A 189 22.54 16.63 -19.22
N SER A 190 22.96 16.96 -18.00
CA SER A 190 22.57 16.23 -16.79
C SER A 190 21.10 16.41 -16.51
N TYR A 191 20.53 17.61 -16.65
CA TYR A 191 19.09 17.86 -16.52
C TYR A 191 18.31 17.19 -17.65
N LEU A 192 18.81 17.14 -18.87
CA LEU A 192 18.19 16.47 -20.02
C LEU A 192 18.28 14.96 -19.84
N LEU A 193 19.42 14.45 -19.40
CA LEU A 193 19.62 13.05 -19.04
C LEU A 193 18.78 12.69 -17.83
N ASP A 194 18.65 13.58 -16.85
CA ASP A 194 17.79 13.46 -15.67
C ASP A 194 16.32 13.73 -16.03
N THR A 195 15.96 14.39 -17.13
CA THR A 195 14.57 14.55 -17.61
C THR A 195 14.19 13.38 -18.52
N ILE A 196 15.17 12.77 -19.19
CA ILE A 196 15.04 11.51 -19.93
C ILE A 196 15.03 10.32 -18.95
N LYS A 197 15.76 10.39 -17.83
CA LYS A 197 15.77 9.39 -16.74
C LYS A 197 14.64 9.61 -15.75
N ALA A 198 14.40 10.85 -15.34
CA ALA A 198 13.17 11.33 -14.74
C ALA A 198 12.19 11.77 -15.82
N ARG A 199 12.05 10.91 -16.86
CA ARG A 199 10.70 10.63 -17.36
C ARG A 199 9.84 10.63 -16.11
N PRO A 200 8.83 11.51 -15.98
CA PRO A 200 7.81 11.19 -15.02
C PRO A 200 7.39 9.78 -15.42
N ASP A 201 7.53 8.82 -14.51
CA ASP A 201 6.68 7.64 -14.55
C ASP A 201 5.30 8.19 -14.83
N GLY A 202 4.88 8.09 -16.09
CA GLY A 202 3.82 8.91 -16.66
C GLY A 202 2.52 8.40 -16.13
N LEU A 203 2.21 8.78 -14.89
CA LEU A 203 1.00 8.47 -14.19
C LEU A 203 -0.12 9.21 -14.91
N PHE A 204 -0.72 8.56 -15.90
CA PHE A 204 -2.03 8.93 -16.36
C PHE A 204 -3.04 8.33 -15.39
N THR A 205 -3.49 9.14 -14.44
CA THR A 205 -4.60 8.79 -13.56
C THR A 205 -5.91 8.99 -14.34
N VAL A 206 -6.54 7.92 -14.81
CA VAL A 206 -7.98 8.00 -15.12
C VAL A 206 -8.72 7.85 -13.82
N SER A 207 -9.41 8.91 -13.43
CA SER A 207 -10.38 8.84 -12.35
C SER A 207 -11.77 8.56 -12.91
N ASP A 208 -12.56 7.75 -12.21
CA ASP A 208 -14.00 7.68 -12.48
C ASP A 208 -14.69 9.00 -12.08
N GLU A 209 -16.01 9.07 -12.33
CA GLU A 209 -16.86 10.19 -11.91
C GLU A 209 -16.94 10.40 -10.38
N TYR A 210 -16.31 9.51 -9.61
CA TYR A 210 -16.25 9.52 -8.15
C TYR A 210 -14.82 9.77 -7.61
N GLY A 211 -13.84 10.06 -8.47
CA GLY A 211 -12.47 10.39 -8.11
C GLY A 211 -11.57 9.20 -7.76
N ASN A 212 -11.98 7.96 -8.03
CA ASN A 212 -11.16 6.77 -7.78
C ASN A 212 -10.21 6.51 -8.96
N GLU A 213 -8.94 6.21 -8.67
CA GLU A 213 -7.89 5.90 -9.65
C GLU A 213 -8.09 4.50 -10.26
N ILE A 214 -8.28 4.42 -11.58
CA ILE A 214 -8.56 3.15 -12.29
C ILE A 214 -7.30 2.57 -12.97
N LEU A 215 -6.28 3.37 -13.28
CA LEU A 215 -5.05 2.91 -13.95
C LEU A 215 -3.81 3.65 -13.43
N GLY A 216 -2.71 2.91 -13.21
CA GLY A 216 -1.36 3.44 -12.99
C GLY A 216 -0.32 2.49 -13.62
N ALA A 217 0.71 3.02 -14.28
CA ALA A 217 1.75 2.22 -14.93
C ALA A 217 3.12 2.92 -14.97
N SER A 218 4.21 2.14 -14.86
CA SER A 218 5.51 2.42 -15.49
C SER A 218 6.36 1.14 -15.68
N THR A 219 7.04 0.99 -16.82
CA THR A 219 8.42 0.47 -16.95
C THR A 219 9.00 0.77 -18.35
N GLU A 220 10.33 0.67 -18.47
CA GLU A 220 11.21 1.14 -19.55
C GLU A 220 11.02 0.47 -20.94
N ASP A 221 10.23 -0.61 -21.03
CA ASP A 221 10.21 -1.53 -22.19
C ASP A 221 8.86 -1.60 -22.95
N GLY A 222 7.94 -0.67 -22.71
CA GLY A 222 6.66 -0.59 -23.45
C GLY A 222 5.46 -0.39 -22.53
N VAL A 223 4.33 0.00 -23.15
CA VAL A 223 3.07 0.28 -22.47
C VAL A 223 2.55 -0.98 -21.76
N SER A 224 2.79 -1.10 -20.46
CA SER A 224 2.19 -2.13 -19.63
C SER A 224 0.84 -1.64 -19.07
N PHE A 225 -0.25 -2.16 -19.61
CA PHE A 225 -1.57 -2.08 -18.96
C PHE A 225 -1.54 -2.91 -17.66
N ALA A 226 -2.26 -2.47 -16.63
CA ALA A 226 -2.45 -3.24 -15.41
C ALA A 226 -3.05 -4.61 -15.77
N GLY A 227 -2.16 -5.62 -15.78
CA GLY A 227 -2.48 -7.03 -16.00
C GLY A 227 -2.19 -7.56 -17.41
N MET A 228 -0.92 -7.65 -17.83
CA MET A 228 -0.33 -8.86 -18.47
C MET A 228 1.12 -8.68 -18.95
N ARG A 229 1.97 -9.66 -18.65
CA ARG A 229 3.12 -10.07 -19.49
C ARG A 229 3.06 -11.59 -19.59
N ALA A 230 2.59 -12.13 -20.71
CA ALA A 230 2.78 -13.54 -21.04
C ALA A 230 3.82 -13.59 -22.17
N VAL A 231 5.03 -14.03 -21.84
CA VAL A 231 6.05 -14.36 -22.84
C VAL A 231 5.96 -15.87 -23.05
N SER A 232 5.47 -16.31 -24.21
CA SER A 232 5.72 -17.67 -24.70
C SER A 232 6.68 -17.61 -25.90
N ALA A 233 7.26 -18.75 -26.25
CA ALA A 233 8.33 -18.86 -27.24
C ALA A 233 7.94 -18.49 -28.69
N ASP A 234 6.65 -18.19 -28.94
CA ASP A 234 6.09 -18.17 -30.29
C ASP A 234 5.51 -16.81 -30.74
N GLY A 235 5.61 -15.72 -29.95
CA GLY A 235 5.21 -14.37 -30.37
C GLY A 235 4.58 -13.48 -29.30
N PHE A 236 4.39 -12.18 -29.61
CA PHE A 236 3.80 -11.16 -28.73
C PHE A 236 2.27 -11.11 -28.85
N HIS A 237 1.54 -11.30 -27.74
CA HIS A 237 0.07 -11.20 -27.70
C HIS A 237 -0.41 -10.04 -26.80
N TRP A 238 -1.45 -9.32 -27.25
CA TRP A 238 -2.12 -8.24 -26.50
C TRP A 238 -3.49 -8.70 -26.03
N VAL A 239 -3.91 -8.32 -24.81
CA VAL A 239 -5.22 -8.71 -24.26
C VAL A 239 -5.90 -7.54 -23.55
N LEU A 240 -7.17 -7.31 -23.85
CA LEU A 240 -8.03 -6.33 -23.17
C LEU A 240 -8.92 -7.03 -22.15
N LYS A 241 -9.04 -6.48 -20.95
CA LYS A 241 -9.88 -7.02 -19.87
C LYS A 241 -11.00 -6.06 -19.46
N ASP A 242 -12.12 -6.60 -18.97
CA ASP A 242 -13.25 -5.81 -18.45
C ASP A 242 -13.07 -5.43 -16.97
N GLU A 243 -14.04 -4.66 -16.48
CA GLU A 243 -14.20 -4.23 -15.09
C GLU A 243 -14.27 -5.39 -14.06
N ARG A 244 -14.31 -6.64 -14.52
CA ARG A 244 -14.37 -7.87 -13.72
C ARG A 244 -13.14 -8.75 -13.93
N GLY A 245 -12.14 -8.29 -14.67
CA GLY A 245 -10.91 -9.03 -14.98
C GLY A 245 -11.05 -10.07 -16.11
N ASN A 246 -12.21 -10.17 -16.77
CA ASN A 246 -12.41 -11.11 -17.88
C ASN A 246 -11.76 -10.60 -19.15
N ILE A 247 -11.20 -11.50 -19.96
CA ILE A 247 -10.63 -11.17 -21.26
C ILE A 247 -11.74 -10.83 -22.26
N ILE A 248 -11.77 -9.58 -22.74
CA ILE A 248 -12.72 -9.06 -23.73
C ILE A 248 -12.25 -9.34 -25.16
N ALA A 249 -10.94 -9.24 -25.43
CA ALA A 249 -10.35 -9.44 -26.75
C ALA A 249 -8.84 -9.74 -26.66
N GLY A 250 -8.34 -10.62 -27.54
CA GLY A 250 -6.90 -10.85 -27.77
C GLY A 250 -6.48 -10.42 -29.18
N PHE A 251 -5.26 -9.90 -29.33
CA PHE A 251 -4.68 -9.54 -30.63
C PHE A 251 -3.27 -10.14 -30.77
N ASP A 252 -2.95 -10.61 -31.97
CA ASP A 252 -1.59 -10.87 -32.42
C ASP A 252 -1.24 -10.03 -33.65
N GLU A 253 -0.08 -10.28 -34.25
CA GLU A 253 0.39 -9.62 -35.48
C GLU A 253 -0.44 -9.93 -36.74
N THR A 254 -1.43 -10.83 -36.65
CA THR A 254 -2.31 -11.27 -37.74
C THR A 254 -3.80 -10.90 -37.55
N GLY A 255 -4.24 -10.57 -36.33
CA GLY A 255 -5.59 -10.06 -36.06
C GLY A 255 -6.21 -10.52 -34.73
N PRO A 256 -7.52 -10.24 -34.49
CA PRO A 256 -8.20 -10.61 -33.26
C PRO A 256 -8.57 -12.10 -33.20
N PHE A 257 -8.37 -12.74 -32.04
CA PHE A 257 -8.77 -14.14 -31.79
C PHE A 257 -9.47 -14.30 -30.42
N GLY A 258 -10.36 -15.30 -30.31
CA GLY A 258 -11.21 -15.52 -29.12
C GLY A 258 -10.81 -16.75 -28.32
N PHE A 259 -10.83 -16.65 -26.98
CA PHE A 259 -10.64 -17.78 -26.06
C PHE A 259 -11.98 -18.25 -25.48
N THR A 260 -12.17 -19.58 -25.44
CA THR A 260 -13.23 -20.26 -24.69
C THR A 260 -12.78 -20.57 -23.27
N SER A 261 -13.63 -20.28 -22.28
CA SER A 261 -13.39 -20.42 -20.85
C SER A 261 -13.15 -21.87 -20.40
N GLY A 262 -12.08 -22.08 -19.63
CA GLY A 262 -11.84 -23.32 -18.88
C GLY A 262 -10.40 -23.79 -19.00
N ASP A 263 -9.48 -23.15 -18.27
CA ASP A 263 -8.37 -23.90 -17.68
C ASP A 263 -7.74 -23.15 -16.52
N ASP A 264 -7.54 -23.93 -15.46
CA ASP A 264 -7.11 -23.58 -14.13
C ASP A 264 -5.58 -23.68 -14.10
N SER A 265 -4.88 -22.57 -14.31
CA SER A 265 -3.44 -22.49 -14.09
C SER A 265 -3.09 -21.17 -13.41
N GLY A 266 -2.88 -21.25 -12.09
CA GLY A 266 -2.42 -20.16 -11.26
C GLY A 266 -1.19 -19.46 -11.85
N SER A 267 -1.39 -18.22 -12.29
CA SER A 267 -0.33 -17.32 -12.69
C SER A 267 -0.16 -16.29 -11.58
N ALA A 268 0.85 -16.51 -10.75
CA ALA A 268 1.22 -15.68 -9.62
C ALA A 268 1.46 -14.22 -10.02
N TYR A 269 0.82 -13.30 -9.30
CA TYR A 269 1.19 -11.90 -9.28
C TYR A 269 2.62 -11.78 -8.70
N THR A 270 3.58 -11.38 -9.53
CA THR A 270 4.95 -11.09 -9.08
C THR A 270 5.11 -9.56 -9.06
N PRO A 271 5.29 -8.90 -7.91
CA PRO A 271 5.49 -7.46 -7.88
C PRO A 271 6.84 -7.07 -8.50
N THR A 272 6.81 -5.99 -9.26
CA THR A 272 7.97 -5.33 -9.88
C THR A 272 9.01 -4.87 -8.86
N SER A 273 10.25 -4.82 -9.32
CA SER A 273 11.50 -4.72 -8.57
C SER A 273 11.62 -3.50 -7.63
N GLY A 274 11.64 -3.81 -6.34
CA GLY A 274 12.03 -2.97 -5.21
C GLY A 274 11.54 -3.71 -3.98
N ALA A 275 12.43 -4.16 -3.07
CA ALA A 275 12.14 -5.21 -2.07
C ALA A 275 10.68 -5.22 -1.60
N ALA A 276 9.89 -6.16 -2.15
CA ALA A 276 8.44 -6.16 -2.02
C ALA A 276 8.04 -6.72 -0.65
N ALA A 277 8.29 -5.94 0.40
CA ALA A 277 7.78 -6.21 1.73
C ALA A 277 6.27 -5.94 1.76
N ARG A 278 5.46 -6.99 1.91
CA ARG A 278 4.00 -6.89 2.05
C ARG A 278 3.66 -6.80 3.53
N ILE A 279 3.32 -5.59 3.98
CA ILE A 279 3.28 -5.22 5.40
C ILE A 279 1.87 -4.89 5.86
N TRP A 280 1.54 -5.28 7.08
CA TRP A 280 0.41 -4.76 7.81
C TRP A 280 0.75 -4.57 9.29
N THR A 281 -0.20 -4.00 10.04
CA THR A 281 -0.09 -3.82 11.49
C THR A 281 -1.36 -4.21 12.22
N GLY A 282 -1.19 -4.65 13.46
CA GLY A 282 -2.30 -4.88 14.38
C GLY A 282 -1.86 -4.88 15.84
N ALA A 283 -2.74 -5.36 16.73
CA ALA A 283 -2.49 -5.45 18.16
C ALA A 283 -2.02 -4.12 18.78
N LEU A 284 -2.74 -3.05 18.47
CA LEU A 284 -2.42 -1.69 18.88
C LEU A 284 -2.50 -1.56 20.40
N GLN A 285 -1.47 -0.99 21.00
CA GLN A 285 -1.31 -0.77 22.44
C GLN A 285 -0.97 0.70 22.71
N PRO A 286 -1.16 1.19 23.95
CA PRO A 286 -0.82 2.56 24.29
C PRO A 286 0.63 2.90 23.98
N ASP A 287 1.54 1.93 24.16
CA ASP A 287 2.96 2.11 23.97
C ASP A 287 3.46 1.58 22.62
N GLY A 288 2.57 1.19 21.69
CA GLY A 288 2.98 0.80 20.35
C GLY A 288 2.06 -0.21 19.66
N PHE A 289 2.63 -1.07 18.81
CA PHE A 289 1.86 -2.01 17.97
C PHE A 289 2.70 -3.22 17.55
N THR A 290 2.10 -4.17 16.84
CA THR A 290 2.77 -5.32 16.22
C THR A 290 2.72 -5.22 14.70
N VAL A 291 3.88 -5.26 14.07
CA VAL A 291 4.03 -5.29 12.61
C VAL A 291 4.14 -6.74 12.16
N ALA A 292 3.47 -7.11 11.07
CA ALA A 292 3.80 -8.31 10.31
C ALA A 292 4.14 -7.95 8.86
N CYS A 293 5.10 -8.67 8.28
CA CYS A 293 5.62 -8.39 6.95
C CYS A 293 6.04 -9.70 6.27
N ASP A 294 5.66 -9.89 5.01
CA ASP A 294 6.20 -10.96 4.17
C ASP A 294 7.22 -10.41 3.17
N VAL A 295 8.35 -11.08 3.05
CA VAL A 295 9.41 -10.77 2.07
C VAL A 295 9.53 -11.93 1.08
N ASP A 296 9.45 -11.62 -0.21
CA ASP A 296 9.66 -12.59 -1.29
C ASP A 296 11.15 -12.83 -1.56
N GLY A 297 11.56 -14.09 -1.75
CA GLY A 297 12.82 -14.47 -2.43
C GLY A 297 14.17 -14.19 -1.72
N GLY A 298 14.21 -13.72 -0.47
CA GLY A 298 15.47 -13.44 0.23
C GLY A 298 16.24 -14.69 0.72
N THR A 299 17.58 -14.68 0.70
CA THR A 299 18.43 -15.73 1.31
C THR A 299 18.30 -15.71 2.84
N PRO A 300 18.43 -16.83 3.60
CA PRO A 300 18.13 -16.93 5.05
C PRO A 300 18.75 -15.90 6.02
N GLN A 301 19.61 -15.00 5.54
CA GLN A 301 20.33 -13.98 6.32
C GLN A 301 19.84 -12.53 6.11
N SER A 302 18.71 -12.29 5.42
CA SER A 302 18.20 -10.92 5.21
C SER A 302 18.04 -10.15 6.52
N VAL A 303 18.66 -8.98 6.64
CA VAL A 303 18.51 -8.10 7.81
C VAL A 303 17.24 -7.29 7.59
N ALA A 304 16.21 -7.57 8.38
CA ALA A 304 15.01 -6.77 8.43
C ALA A 304 15.06 -5.78 9.60
N GLN A 305 14.64 -4.55 9.37
CA GLN A 305 14.46 -3.55 10.41
C GLN A 305 13.09 -2.90 10.24
N ILE A 306 12.42 -2.60 11.35
CA ILE A 306 11.23 -1.76 11.35
C ILE A 306 11.65 -0.37 11.82
N GLU A 307 11.44 0.63 10.98
CA GLU A 307 11.62 2.03 11.36
C GLU A 307 10.27 2.64 11.70
N VAL A 308 10.25 3.48 12.73
CA VAL A 308 9.09 4.27 13.14
C VAL A 308 9.50 5.74 13.16
N SER A 309 8.67 6.60 12.60
CA SER A 309 8.88 8.03 12.50
C SER A 309 7.63 8.80 12.89
N THR A 310 7.79 10.04 13.34
CA THR A 310 6.68 10.99 13.48
C THR A 310 6.34 11.70 12.17
N ASP A 311 7.08 11.42 11.10
CA ASP A 311 6.97 12.07 9.80
C ASP A 311 6.91 11.03 8.67
N GLN A 312 6.02 11.24 7.70
CA GLN A 312 5.79 10.28 6.60
C GLN A 312 6.99 10.10 5.68
N ASN A 313 7.88 11.10 5.60
CA ASN A 313 9.09 11.04 4.78
C ASN A 313 10.28 10.43 5.56
N PHE A 314 10.05 9.99 6.80
CA PHE A 314 11.07 9.43 7.68
C PHE A 314 12.24 10.38 7.94
N LEU A 315 11.98 11.69 7.98
CA LEU A 315 13.00 12.69 8.36
C LEU A 315 13.25 12.71 9.88
N ASN A 316 12.29 12.23 10.68
CA ASN A 316 12.39 12.16 12.13
C ASN A 316 12.12 10.72 12.63
N VAL A 317 13.07 9.82 12.44
CA VAL A 317 12.97 8.44 12.93
C VAL A 317 13.13 8.43 14.45
N VAL A 318 12.10 7.94 15.15
CA VAL A 318 12.09 7.85 16.61
C VAL A 318 12.52 6.49 17.12
N GLN A 319 12.42 5.45 16.30
CA GLN A 319 12.79 4.09 16.67
C GLN A 319 13.19 3.28 15.43
N THR A 320 14.24 2.47 15.57
CA THR A 320 14.60 1.43 14.62
C THR A 320 14.74 0.13 15.38
N THR A 321 13.92 -0.86 15.06
CA THR A 321 13.90 -2.15 15.74
C THR A 321 14.36 -3.24 14.78
N PRO A 322 15.47 -3.94 15.08
CA PRO A 322 15.86 -5.13 14.34
C PRO A 322 14.73 -6.15 14.40
N ALA A 323 14.39 -6.72 13.26
CA ALA A 323 13.39 -7.75 13.17
C ALA A 323 14.07 -9.05 12.76
N THR A 324 13.93 -10.06 13.61
CA THR A 324 14.41 -11.40 13.25
C THR A 324 13.45 -11.99 12.22
N VAL A 325 13.97 -12.78 11.29
CA VAL A 325 13.17 -13.53 10.30
C VAL A 325 13.06 -14.98 10.78
N PRO A 326 12.12 -15.31 11.68
CA PRO A 326 12.06 -16.63 12.31
C PRO A 326 11.61 -17.75 11.37
N TYR A 327 10.89 -17.45 10.29
CA TYR A 327 10.25 -18.46 9.45
C TYR A 327 10.55 -18.22 7.96
N ALA A 328 11.32 -19.13 7.35
CA ALA A 328 11.21 -19.36 5.92
C ALA A 328 9.99 -20.25 5.71
N THR A 329 8.95 -19.70 5.11
CA THR A 329 7.69 -20.39 4.88
C THR A 329 7.63 -20.82 3.43
N GLU A 330 7.61 -22.13 3.22
CA GLU A 330 7.34 -22.69 1.90
C GLU A 330 5.85 -22.52 1.57
N LYS A 331 5.58 -21.95 0.40
CA LYS A 331 4.25 -21.88 -0.22
C LYS A 331 3.90 -23.24 -0.82
N PHE A 332 2.61 -23.43 -1.09
CA PHE A 332 2.11 -24.64 -1.74
C PHE A 332 2.71 -24.87 -3.15
N ASP A 333 3.07 -23.80 -3.85
CA ASP A 333 3.73 -23.83 -5.16
C ASP A 333 5.25 -24.12 -5.10
N GLY A 334 5.80 -24.37 -3.89
CA GLY A 334 7.22 -24.61 -3.66
C GLY A 334 8.09 -23.35 -3.58
N SER A 335 7.53 -22.16 -3.77
CA SER A 335 8.24 -20.89 -3.53
C SER A 335 8.30 -20.56 -2.04
N TYR A 336 9.14 -19.61 -1.61
CA TYR A 336 9.26 -19.22 -0.20
C TYR A 336 8.91 -17.76 0.02
N TRP A 337 8.21 -17.47 1.11
CA TRP A 337 8.16 -16.15 1.71
C TRP A 337 8.76 -16.19 3.11
N LYS A 338 9.19 -15.03 3.61
CA LYS A 338 9.72 -14.86 4.96
C LYS A 338 8.83 -13.94 5.76
N SER A 339 8.16 -14.45 6.81
CA SER A 339 7.38 -13.59 7.70
C SER A 339 8.28 -13.02 8.77
N ILE A 340 8.19 -11.72 8.90
CA ILE A 340 8.62 -10.96 10.06
C ILE A 340 7.38 -10.68 10.88
N LYS A 341 7.44 -10.93 12.19
CA LYS A 341 6.46 -10.42 13.15
C LYS A 341 7.21 -9.75 14.28
N GLN A 342 7.04 -8.44 14.42
CA GLN A 342 7.84 -7.63 15.33
C GLN A 342 6.95 -6.72 16.17
N ARG A 343 7.06 -6.84 17.50
CA ARG A 343 6.46 -5.89 18.44
C ARG A 343 7.33 -4.64 18.52
N ILE A 344 6.68 -3.47 18.45
CA ILE A 344 7.29 -2.15 18.49
C ILE A 344 6.77 -1.39 19.71
N SER A 345 7.51 -1.37 20.82
CA SER A 345 7.09 -0.75 22.10
C SER A 345 7.84 0.54 22.42
N GLY A 346 7.40 1.28 23.44
CA GLY A 346 8.04 2.50 23.93
C GLY A 346 7.59 3.79 23.24
N LEU A 347 6.47 3.74 22.51
CA LEU A 347 5.86 4.90 21.86
C LEU A 347 4.90 5.65 22.80
N LEU A 348 4.52 6.86 22.42
CA LEU A 348 3.52 7.64 23.16
C LEU A 348 2.11 7.14 22.81
N ALA A 349 1.21 7.15 23.80
CA ALA A 349 -0.19 6.77 23.61
C ALA A 349 -0.98 7.80 22.78
N GLY A 350 -2.02 7.33 22.09
CA GLY A 350 -2.91 8.17 21.28
C GLY A 350 -2.21 8.95 20.17
N THR A 351 -1.00 8.57 19.77
CA THR A 351 -0.09 9.36 18.94
C THR A 351 0.02 8.76 17.54
N GLN A 352 -0.03 9.63 16.54
CA GLN A 352 0.13 9.25 15.13
C GLN A 352 1.62 9.07 14.80
N TYR A 353 1.93 7.95 14.18
CA TYR A 353 3.25 7.60 13.67
C TYR A 353 3.16 7.11 12.22
N PHE A 354 4.32 6.99 11.59
CA PHE A 354 4.54 6.32 10.33
C PHE A 354 5.56 5.22 10.55
N TYR A 355 5.38 4.05 9.93
CA TYR A 355 6.33 2.96 10.02
C TYR A 355 6.58 2.32 8.66
N ARG A 356 7.76 1.71 8.50
CA ARG A 356 8.15 0.99 7.28
C ARG A 356 9.10 -0.15 7.64
N ALA A 357 9.09 -1.20 6.83
CA ALA A 357 10.14 -2.22 6.91
C ALA A 357 11.31 -1.82 5.99
N ARG A 358 12.53 -2.08 6.44
CA ARG A 358 13.72 -2.13 5.62
C ARG A 358 14.18 -3.56 5.54
N VAL A 359 14.31 -4.08 4.32
CA VAL A 359 14.81 -5.42 4.08
C VAL A 359 15.97 -5.31 3.12
N ASP A 360 17.14 -5.77 3.55
CA ASP A 360 18.36 -5.73 2.74
C ASP A 360 18.67 -4.31 2.19
N GLY A 361 18.43 -3.30 3.04
CA GLY A 361 18.65 -1.88 2.75
C GLY A 361 17.50 -1.18 2.01
N LEU A 362 16.58 -1.94 1.41
CA LEU A 362 15.44 -1.41 0.66
C LEU A 362 14.25 -1.15 1.58
N ALA A 363 13.67 0.05 1.48
CA ALA A 363 12.55 0.47 2.30
C ALA A 363 11.20 0.16 1.61
N SER A 364 10.24 -0.34 2.38
CA SER A 364 8.85 -0.39 1.97
C SER A 364 8.24 1.03 1.92
N PRO A 365 7.04 1.18 1.31
CA PRO A 365 6.24 2.38 1.50
C PRO A 365 5.99 2.69 2.98
N ALA A 366 5.83 3.98 3.28
CA ALA A 366 5.41 4.47 4.58
C ALA A 366 3.96 4.06 4.87
N ILE A 367 3.69 3.56 6.08
CA ILE A 367 2.35 3.19 6.52
C ILE A 367 2.00 4.00 7.77
N SER A 368 0.80 4.58 7.79
CA SER A 368 0.27 5.36 8.91
C SER A 368 -0.24 4.42 10.01
N VAL A 369 0.04 4.74 11.27
CA VAL A 369 -0.50 4.03 12.43
C VAL A 369 -0.66 4.96 13.63
N LYS A 370 -1.76 4.81 14.36
CA LYS A 370 -1.99 5.53 15.61
C LYS A 370 -2.00 4.55 16.79
N THR A 371 -1.16 4.79 17.80
CA THR A 371 -1.24 4.02 19.05
C THR A 371 -2.58 4.28 19.74
N VAL A 372 -3.08 3.29 20.50
CA VAL A 372 -4.37 3.48 21.19
C VAL A 372 -4.22 4.50 22.33
N PRO A 373 -5.31 5.14 22.79
CA PRO A 373 -5.29 5.98 23.98
C PRO A 373 -4.74 5.23 25.20
N ALA A 374 -4.17 5.98 26.15
CA ALA A 374 -3.66 5.41 27.39
C ALA A 374 -4.75 4.61 28.11
N SER A 375 -4.41 3.40 28.57
CA SER A 375 -5.31 2.58 29.37
C SER A 375 -5.80 3.34 30.59
N HIS A 376 -7.04 3.08 31.00
CA HIS A 376 -7.71 3.68 32.17
C HIS A 376 -8.00 5.19 32.03
N VAL A 377 -7.77 5.78 30.85
CA VAL A 377 -8.15 7.16 30.54
C VAL A 377 -9.44 7.18 29.73
N ALA A 378 -10.44 7.91 30.22
CA ALA A 378 -11.71 8.06 29.51
C ALA A 378 -11.48 8.75 28.15
N THR A 379 -11.63 8.00 27.06
CA THR A 379 -11.35 8.47 25.70
C THR A 379 -12.39 7.92 24.75
N ALA A 380 -12.91 8.77 23.85
CA ALA A 380 -13.77 8.33 22.77
C ALA A 380 -12.92 7.77 21.61
N PHE A 381 -13.43 6.74 20.95
CA PHE A 381 -12.76 6.11 19.81
C PHE A 381 -13.78 5.42 18.89
N SER A 382 -13.37 5.19 17.65
CA SER A 382 -14.19 4.51 16.64
C SER A 382 -13.45 3.29 16.10
N ILE A 383 -14.14 2.16 15.98
CA ILE A 383 -13.62 0.93 15.36
C ILE A 383 -14.59 0.41 14.31
N LEU A 384 -14.09 -0.42 13.40
CA LEU A 384 -14.89 -1.15 12.43
C LEU A 384 -14.99 -2.61 12.85
N LEU A 385 -16.16 -3.21 12.65
CA LEU A 385 -16.48 -4.59 13.02
C LEU A 385 -17.05 -5.34 11.81
N GLY A 386 -16.70 -6.62 11.69
CA GLY A 386 -17.31 -7.52 10.72
C GLY A 386 -16.66 -8.90 10.71
N SER A 387 -17.17 -9.77 9.85
CA SER A 387 -16.69 -11.15 9.62
C SER A 387 -17.15 -11.61 8.24
N CYS A 388 -16.95 -12.88 7.87
CA CYS A 388 -17.60 -13.52 6.74
C CYS A 388 -17.31 -12.86 5.38
N ASN A 389 -16.20 -13.28 4.77
CA ASN A 389 -15.74 -12.82 3.47
C ASN A 389 -15.55 -13.98 2.48
N GLU A 390 -16.61 -14.35 1.77
CA GLU A 390 -16.66 -15.51 0.84
C GLU A 390 -15.49 -15.55 -0.13
N PHE A 391 -15.14 -14.40 -0.70
CA PHE A 391 -14.17 -14.28 -1.78
C PHE A 391 -12.81 -13.77 -1.32
N GLY A 392 -12.54 -13.84 -0.01
CA GLY A 392 -11.41 -13.13 0.58
C GLY A 392 -10.03 -13.55 0.14
N ALA A 393 -9.85 -14.77 -0.35
CA ALA A 393 -8.57 -15.28 -0.81
C ALA A 393 -8.28 -15.00 -2.30
N ASP A 394 -9.24 -14.47 -3.07
CA ASP A 394 -9.02 -14.16 -4.48
C ASP A 394 -8.42 -12.75 -4.62
N PRO A 395 -7.20 -12.60 -5.18
CA PRO A 395 -6.55 -11.30 -5.31
C PRO A 395 -7.21 -10.36 -6.33
N GLY A 396 -8.04 -10.89 -7.24
CA GLY A 396 -8.71 -10.14 -8.30
C GLY A 396 -10.15 -9.71 -7.99
N ILE A 397 -10.76 -10.27 -6.93
CA ILE A 397 -12.14 -9.96 -6.59
C ILE A 397 -12.23 -8.64 -5.83
N ILE A 398 -13.12 -7.78 -6.32
CA ILE A 398 -13.51 -6.54 -5.65
C ILE A 398 -14.36 -6.91 -4.44
N VAL A 399 -13.98 -6.40 -3.28
CA VAL A 399 -14.74 -6.54 -2.03
C VAL A 399 -15.22 -5.15 -1.57
N PRO A 400 -16.46 -4.77 -1.91
CA PRO A 400 -16.93 -3.38 -1.78
C PRO A 400 -16.95 -2.87 -0.35
N SER A 401 -17.21 -3.74 0.62
CA SER A 401 -17.17 -3.42 2.06
C SER A 401 -15.78 -2.97 2.51
N TYR A 402 -14.70 -3.64 2.11
CA TYR A 402 -13.32 -3.21 2.42
C TYR A 402 -12.98 -1.86 1.76
N ARG A 403 -13.41 -1.62 0.51
CA ARG A 403 -13.22 -0.32 -0.15
C ARG A 403 -13.93 0.81 0.58
N ALA A 404 -15.15 0.57 1.04
CA ALA A 404 -15.92 1.54 1.80
C ALA A 404 -15.32 1.81 3.18
N MET A 405 -14.89 0.76 3.88
CA MET A 405 -14.14 0.91 5.14
C MET A 405 -12.87 1.74 4.96
N ALA A 406 -12.14 1.58 3.85
CA ALA A 406 -10.93 2.34 3.56
C ALA A 406 -11.16 3.86 3.32
N LYS A 407 -12.43 4.27 3.19
CA LYS A 407 -12.86 5.67 3.10
C LYS A 407 -13.33 6.25 4.43
N GLU A 408 -13.50 5.42 5.47
CA GLU A 408 -13.85 5.90 6.80
C GLU A 408 -12.70 6.72 7.40
N THR A 409 -13.05 7.78 8.12
CA THR A 409 -12.10 8.66 8.81
C THR A 409 -12.25 8.53 10.32
N GLY A 410 -11.15 8.71 11.06
CA GLY A 410 -11.15 8.67 12.53
C GLY A 410 -11.27 7.27 13.11
N ILE A 411 -11.05 6.23 12.30
CA ILE A 411 -11.09 4.84 12.73
C ILE A 411 -9.74 4.44 13.34
N LEU A 412 -9.79 3.81 14.51
CA LEU A 412 -8.62 3.30 15.21
C LEU A 412 -8.13 1.96 14.65
N GLY A 413 -9.05 1.07 14.28
CA GLY A 413 -8.72 -0.21 13.66
C GLY A 413 -9.94 -1.06 13.31
N LEU A 414 -9.68 -2.19 12.65
CA LEU A 414 -10.65 -3.21 12.29
C LEU A 414 -10.63 -4.37 13.30
N LEU A 415 -11.78 -4.74 13.84
CA LEU A 415 -11.99 -5.97 14.61
C LEU A 415 -12.68 -7.01 13.72
N HIS A 416 -11.94 -8.05 13.34
CA HIS A 416 -12.41 -9.09 12.43
C HIS A 416 -12.75 -10.37 13.20
N MET A 417 -13.97 -10.86 13.06
CA MET A 417 -14.48 -12.00 13.84
C MET A 417 -14.62 -13.27 12.99
N GLY A 418 -13.58 -13.56 12.21
CA GLY A 418 -13.47 -14.83 11.49
C GLY A 418 -14.05 -14.87 10.10
N ASP A 419 -13.89 -16.03 9.46
CA ASP A 419 -14.26 -16.33 8.09
C ASP A 419 -13.61 -15.39 7.08
N ILE A 420 -12.27 -15.43 7.05
CA ILE A 420 -11.47 -14.55 6.20
C ILE A 420 -11.57 -14.95 4.73
N ASP A 421 -11.77 -16.24 4.47
CA ASP A 421 -12.05 -16.80 3.16
C ASP A 421 -12.78 -18.14 3.32
N TYR A 422 -13.68 -18.48 2.39
CA TYR A 422 -14.47 -19.72 2.42
C TYR A 422 -13.87 -20.79 1.50
N SER A 423 -12.54 -20.83 1.38
CA SER A 423 -11.88 -21.79 0.49
C SER A 423 -11.90 -23.23 1.00
N ASP A 424 -12.36 -23.46 2.24
CA ASP A 424 -12.76 -24.76 2.79
C ASP A 424 -11.81 -25.91 2.47
N VAL A 425 -10.54 -25.67 2.75
CA VAL A 425 -9.46 -26.57 2.36
C VAL A 425 -9.54 -27.90 3.10
N THR A 426 -9.67 -29.00 2.36
CA THR A 426 -9.84 -30.35 2.92
C THR A 426 -8.53 -31.03 3.31
N ALA A 427 -7.39 -30.58 2.74
CA ALA A 427 -6.08 -31.13 3.03
C ALA A 427 -5.43 -30.46 4.25
N VAL A 428 -5.10 -31.25 5.28
CA VAL A 428 -4.40 -30.81 6.49
C VAL A 428 -2.93 -30.54 6.17
N ASP A 429 -2.65 -29.35 5.62
CA ASP A 429 -1.30 -28.88 5.28
C ASP A 429 -1.08 -27.45 5.79
N ILE A 430 -0.07 -27.29 6.64
CA ILE A 430 0.33 -25.99 7.18
C ILE A 430 0.66 -24.96 6.07
N LYS A 431 1.24 -25.40 4.94
CA LYS A 431 1.57 -24.54 3.80
C LYS A 431 0.31 -23.89 3.23
N LEU A 432 -0.78 -24.63 3.19
CA LEU A 432 -2.05 -24.16 2.63
C LEU A 432 -2.70 -23.08 3.49
N LEU A 433 -2.77 -23.25 4.81
CA LEU A 433 -3.27 -22.21 5.72
C LEU A 433 -2.40 -20.96 5.73
N ARG A 434 -1.07 -21.12 5.66
CA ARG A 434 -0.13 -19.99 5.52
C ARG A 434 -0.40 -19.20 4.24
N SER A 435 -0.57 -19.90 3.12
CA SER A 435 -0.93 -19.28 1.84
C SER A 435 -2.33 -18.64 1.87
N ARG A 436 -3.31 -19.18 2.60
CA ARG A 436 -4.64 -18.56 2.77
C ARG A 436 -4.58 -17.22 3.51
N ASN A 437 -4.00 -17.20 4.71
CA ASN A 437 -3.81 -15.98 5.48
C ASN A 437 -3.03 -14.91 4.67
N GLU A 438 -2.02 -15.35 3.92
CA GLU A 438 -1.26 -14.48 3.04
C GLU A 438 -2.12 -13.92 1.91
N ARG A 439 -2.83 -14.77 1.17
CA ARG A 439 -3.68 -14.32 0.06
C ARG A 439 -4.71 -13.30 0.53
N HIS A 440 -5.40 -13.59 1.63
CA HIS A 440 -6.45 -12.71 2.12
C HIS A 440 -5.92 -11.36 2.61
N PHE A 441 -5.01 -11.36 3.58
CA PHE A 441 -4.65 -10.13 4.25
C PHE A 441 -3.53 -9.34 3.51
N ARG A 442 -2.74 -9.98 2.64
CA ARG A 442 -1.55 -9.39 1.98
C ARG A 442 -1.67 -9.25 0.47
N SER A 443 -2.38 -10.15 -0.20
CA SER A 443 -2.46 -10.15 -1.68
C SER A 443 -3.82 -9.75 -2.24
N ASN A 444 -4.91 -9.84 -1.49
CA ASN A 444 -6.16 -9.21 -1.88
C ASN A 444 -5.98 -7.69 -1.88
N ASN A 445 -6.22 -7.06 -3.02
CA ASN A 445 -5.92 -5.66 -3.24
C ASN A 445 -6.72 -4.74 -2.32
N ASP A 446 -8.01 -5.02 -2.11
CA ASP A 446 -8.89 -4.19 -1.30
C ASP A 446 -8.59 -4.35 0.21
N VAL A 447 -8.31 -5.58 0.66
CA VAL A 447 -7.90 -5.85 2.04
C VAL A 447 -6.54 -5.22 2.35
N ALA A 448 -5.54 -5.43 1.48
CA ALA A 448 -4.22 -4.84 1.66
C ALA A 448 -4.27 -3.30 1.60
N ALA A 449 -5.09 -2.72 0.73
CA ALA A 449 -5.30 -1.27 0.68
C ALA A 449 -5.95 -0.73 1.97
N LEU A 450 -6.94 -1.44 2.52
CA LEU A 450 -7.53 -1.11 3.82
C LEU A 450 -6.47 -1.18 4.92
N LEU A 451 -5.74 -2.29 5.03
CA LEU A 451 -4.80 -2.52 6.15
C LEU A 451 -3.57 -1.59 6.15
N ARG A 452 -3.29 -0.92 5.03
CA ARG A 452 -2.31 0.19 4.97
C ARG A 452 -2.85 1.51 5.57
N LYS A 453 -4.15 1.64 5.77
CA LYS A 453 -4.80 2.83 6.32
C LYS A 453 -5.38 2.58 7.71
N ILE A 454 -6.03 1.44 7.88
CA ILE A 454 -6.74 1.04 9.09
C ILE A 454 -6.12 -0.27 9.57
N PRO A 455 -5.36 -0.28 10.67
CA PRO A 455 -4.72 -1.48 11.18
C PRO A 455 -5.75 -2.51 11.65
N LEU A 456 -5.35 -3.79 11.63
CA LEU A 456 -6.15 -4.88 12.16
C LEU A 456 -6.05 -4.83 13.70
N LEU A 457 -7.03 -4.19 14.36
CA LEU A 457 -7.04 -4.06 15.81
C LEU A 457 -6.86 -5.43 16.47
N ALA A 458 -7.71 -6.38 16.08
CA ALA A 458 -7.55 -7.80 16.35
C ALA A 458 -8.35 -8.64 15.35
N TYR A 459 -7.97 -9.90 15.23
CA TYR A 459 -8.66 -10.90 14.41
C TYR A 459 -8.85 -12.17 15.24
N MET A 460 -10.06 -12.72 15.33
CA MET A 460 -10.28 -14.09 15.82
C MET A 460 -10.74 -14.93 14.64
N TYR A 461 -10.22 -16.15 14.51
CA TYR A 461 -10.70 -17.04 13.46
C TYR A 461 -12.05 -17.64 13.80
N ASP A 462 -12.74 -18.12 12.77
CA ASP A 462 -13.97 -18.90 12.90
C ASP A 462 -13.89 -20.22 12.12
N ASP A 463 -15.01 -20.90 11.88
CA ASP A 463 -15.06 -22.26 11.34
C ASP A 463 -14.55 -22.36 9.90
N HIS A 464 -14.83 -21.39 9.02
CA HIS A 464 -14.29 -21.45 7.66
C HIS A 464 -12.78 -21.19 7.60
N ASP A 465 -12.17 -20.71 8.69
CA ASP A 465 -10.73 -20.51 8.77
C ASP A 465 -9.95 -21.83 9.09
N TYR A 466 -10.65 -22.96 9.26
CA TYR A 466 -10.09 -24.28 9.55
C TYR A 466 -9.88 -25.15 8.28
N PHE A 467 -9.31 -26.34 8.48
CA PHE A 467 -9.28 -27.41 7.49
C PHE A 467 -10.56 -28.24 7.59
N GLY A 468 -11.04 -28.86 6.50
CA GLY A 468 -12.08 -29.90 6.60
C GLY A 468 -13.16 -29.95 5.53
N GLY A 469 -13.33 -28.89 4.74
CA GLY A 469 -14.54 -28.75 3.92
C GLY A 469 -15.76 -28.30 4.74
N ASN A 470 -16.75 -27.72 4.05
CA ASN A 470 -17.96 -27.06 4.56
C ASN A 470 -18.47 -27.53 5.95
N ASP A 471 -18.63 -26.58 6.87
CA ASP A 471 -19.39 -26.58 8.15
C ASP A 471 -19.27 -27.81 9.08
N ASN A 472 -18.33 -28.72 8.85
CA ASN A 472 -18.34 -30.05 9.51
C ASN A 472 -17.13 -30.35 10.40
N ASP A 473 -16.21 -29.39 10.54
CA ASP A 473 -14.90 -29.62 11.15
C ASP A 473 -14.57 -28.56 12.23
N TRP A 474 -15.62 -28.10 12.91
CA TRP A 474 -15.67 -26.96 13.85
C TRP A 474 -15.35 -27.31 15.31
N ASP A 475 -14.93 -28.54 15.59
CA ASP A 475 -14.70 -29.02 16.95
C ASP A 475 -13.27 -29.53 17.16
N SER A 476 -12.89 -29.68 18.42
CA SER A 476 -11.53 -30.04 18.87
C SER A 476 -11.04 -31.41 18.41
N SER A 477 -11.88 -32.23 17.78
CA SER A 477 -11.47 -33.48 17.15
C SER A 477 -10.83 -33.27 15.77
N ASN A 478 -10.97 -32.09 15.17
CA ASN A 478 -10.33 -31.76 13.90
C ASN A 478 -8.79 -31.76 14.05
N PRO A 479 -8.06 -32.60 13.29
CA PRO A 479 -6.60 -32.69 13.37
C PRO A 479 -5.89 -31.38 12.99
N GLY A 480 -6.56 -30.49 12.27
CA GLY A 480 -6.08 -29.21 11.79
C GLY A 480 -5.96 -28.10 12.84
N GLY A 481 -6.58 -28.23 14.02
CA GLY A 481 -6.63 -27.14 15.00
C GLY A 481 -5.27 -26.73 15.59
N ALA A 482 -4.36 -27.70 15.78
CA ALA A 482 -3.00 -27.38 16.22
C ALA A 482 -2.24 -26.54 15.17
N ILE A 483 -2.42 -26.87 13.90
CA ILE A 483 -1.84 -26.15 12.77
C ILE A 483 -2.45 -24.75 12.66
N ARG A 484 -3.78 -24.61 12.81
CA ARG A 484 -4.44 -23.29 12.77
C ARG A 484 -3.88 -22.34 13.82
N ARG A 485 -3.76 -22.79 15.07
CA ARG A 485 -3.14 -22.01 16.16
C ARG A 485 -1.69 -21.65 15.87
N GLN A 486 -0.94 -22.55 15.25
CA GLN A 486 0.44 -22.28 14.83
C GLN A 486 0.48 -21.19 13.75
N VAL A 487 -0.30 -21.30 12.67
CA VAL A 487 -0.30 -20.31 11.58
C VAL A 487 -0.76 -18.94 12.05
N TYR A 488 -1.75 -18.90 12.95
CA TYR A 488 -2.19 -17.65 13.58
C TYR A 488 -1.04 -16.98 14.35
N ARG A 489 -0.27 -17.74 15.14
CA ARG A 489 0.93 -17.21 15.83
C ARG A 489 2.01 -16.73 14.87
N GLU A 490 2.18 -17.38 13.73
CA GLU A 490 3.25 -17.05 12.79
C GLU A 490 2.93 -15.80 11.96
N THR A 491 1.68 -15.65 11.54
CA THR A 491 1.31 -14.72 10.46
C THR A 491 0.46 -13.54 10.91
N THR A 492 -0.29 -13.66 12.00
CA THR A 492 -1.24 -12.63 12.44
C THR A 492 -0.59 -11.70 13.48
N PRO A 493 -0.77 -10.37 13.36
CA PRO A 493 -0.36 -9.44 14.40
C PRO A 493 -1.41 -9.51 15.51
N HIS A 494 -1.03 -10.03 16.67
CA HIS A 494 -1.95 -10.32 17.76
C HIS A 494 -1.43 -9.76 19.09
N TYR A 495 -2.34 -9.50 20.02
CA TYR A 495 -1.97 -9.18 21.39
C TYR A 495 -1.31 -10.39 22.05
N PRO A 496 -0.47 -10.20 23.08
CA PRO A 496 0.05 -11.32 23.83
C PRO A 496 -1.09 -12.22 24.34
N PHE A 497 -0.94 -13.53 24.17
CA PHE A 497 -1.98 -14.46 24.60
C PHE A 497 -1.97 -14.64 26.10
N ILE A 498 -3.17 -14.72 26.69
CA ILE A 498 -3.29 -14.72 28.15
C ILE A 498 -2.55 -15.90 28.78
N GLN A 499 -2.59 -17.08 28.17
CA GLN A 499 -1.92 -18.27 28.69
C GLN A 499 -0.41 -18.05 28.82
N GLN A 500 0.21 -17.38 27.84
CA GLN A 500 1.64 -17.07 27.88
C GLN A 500 1.95 -16.05 28.97
N GLN A 501 1.07 -15.07 29.20
CA GLN A 501 1.19 -14.11 30.30
C GLN A 501 1.06 -14.80 31.68
N LEU A 502 0.30 -15.89 31.75
CA LEU A 502 0.15 -16.73 32.95
C LEU A 502 1.29 -17.76 33.10
N GLY A 503 2.28 -17.76 32.21
CA GLY A 503 3.43 -18.66 32.26
C GLY A 503 3.21 -20.05 31.67
N GLU A 504 2.10 -20.29 30.96
CA GLU A 504 1.92 -21.52 30.19
C GLU A 504 2.90 -21.53 29.00
N THR A 505 3.53 -22.68 28.78
CA THR A 505 4.56 -22.87 27.75
C THR A 505 4.22 -23.98 26.78
N ASP A 506 3.25 -24.85 27.11
CA ASP A 506 2.78 -25.92 26.24
C ASP A 506 2.01 -25.34 25.04
N PRO A 507 2.53 -25.45 23.81
CA PRO A 507 1.88 -24.90 22.61
C PRO A 507 0.47 -25.45 22.36
N ALA A 508 0.13 -26.63 22.88
CA ALA A 508 -1.21 -27.22 22.77
C ALA A 508 -2.25 -26.49 23.64
N LYS A 509 -1.80 -25.80 24.69
CA LYS A 509 -2.63 -25.01 25.61
C LYS A 509 -2.64 -23.52 25.31
N ILE A 510 -1.77 -23.06 24.41
CA ILE A 510 -1.74 -21.66 23.96
C ILE A 510 -2.82 -21.43 22.91
N LEU A 511 -3.96 -20.90 23.36
CA LEU A 511 -5.06 -20.44 22.51
C LEU A 511 -4.89 -18.95 22.18
N PRO A 512 -5.45 -18.44 21.07
CA PRO A 512 -5.39 -17.02 20.69
C PRO A 512 -6.30 -16.11 21.53
N VAL A 513 -6.50 -16.43 22.82
CA VAL A 513 -7.30 -15.62 23.75
C VAL A 513 -6.53 -14.35 24.10
N GLN A 514 -7.16 -13.21 23.87
CA GLN A 514 -6.54 -11.89 23.97
C GLN A 514 -7.36 -10.98 24.86
N VAL A 515 -6.67 -10.17 25.67
CA VAL A 515 -7.27 -9.12 26.49
C VAL A 515 -6.51 -7.83 26.23
N PHE A 516 -7.23 -6.75 25.96
CA PHE A 516 -6.64 -5.44 25.71
C PHE A 516 -7.61 -4.32 26.06
N ASP A 517 -7.05 -3.16 26.39
CA ASP A 517 -7.81 -1.97 26.79
C ASP A 517 -7.62 -0.85 25.76
N ILE A 518 -8.69 -0.13 25.47
CA ILE A 518 -8.69 1.12 24.71
C ILE A 518 -9.31 2.19 25.61
N GLY A 519 -8.47 3.04 26.20
CA GLY A 519 -8.94 3.92 27.27
C GLY A 519 -9.51 3.09 28.43
N LYS A 520 -10.79 3.32 28.76
CA LYS A 520 -11.54 2.58 29.79
C LYS A 520 -12.40 1.42 29.25
N ALA A 521 -12.38 1.16 27.95
CA ALA A 521 -13.07 0.03 27.35
C ALA A 521 -12.14 -1.19 27.31
N ARG A 522 -12.54 -2.27 27.99
CA ARG A 522 -11.82 -3.55 27.96
C ARG A 522 -12.43 -4.48 26.93
N PHE A 523 -11.57 -5.12 26.14
CA PHE A 523 -11.93 -6.16 25.20
C PHE A 523 -11.38 -7.50 25.69
N VAL A 524 -12.22 -8.53 25.63
CA VAL A 524 -11.80 -9.92 25.79
C VAL A 524 -12.23 -10.67 24.54
N MET A 525 -11.25 -11.24 23.84
CA MET A 525 -11.47 -11.99 22.62
C MET A 525 -11.30 -13.48 22.92
N LEU A 526 -12.42 -14.21 22.83
CA LEU A 526 -12.52 -15.62 23.19
C LEU A 526 -12.27 -16.50 21.96
N ASP A 527 -11.66 -17.66 22.17
CA ASP A 527 -11.59 -18.71 21.15
C ASP A 527 -12.76 -19.68 21.36
N THR A 528 -13.66 -19.75 20.38
CA THR A 528 -14.85 -20.61 20.38
C THR A 528 -14.72 -21.83 19.48
N ARG A 529 -13.54 -22.09 18.91
CA ARG A 529 -13.32 -23.20 17.95
C ARG A 529 -12.27 -24.20 18.40
N SER A 530 -11.13 -23.76 18.95
CA SER A 530 -9.98 -24.65 19.24
C SER A 530 -10.27 -25.83 20.15
N GLN A 531 -11.11 -25.61 21.17
CA GLN A 531 -11.42 -26.59 22.21
C GLN A 531 -12.90 -26.92 22.27
N ARG A 532 -13.65 -26.45 21.27
CA ARG A 532 -15.08 -26.71 21.17
C ARG A 532 -15.33 -28.22 21.04
N ARG A 533 -16.43 -28.70 21.61
CA ARG A 533 -16.87 -30.08 21.49
C ARG A 533 -18.36 -30.17 21.75
N LEU A 534 -19.09 -30.98 20.99
CA LEU A 534 -20.51 -31.25 21.24
C LEU A 534 -20.73 -32.61 21.91
N THR A 535 -20.01 -33.65 21.47
CA THR A 535 -20.18 -35.03 21.96
C THR A 535 -19.09 -35.40 22.95
N GLY A 536 -19.43 -36.08 24.06
CA GLY A 536 -18.45 -36.52 25.07
C GLY A 536 -18.10 -35.45 26.10
N GLY A 537 -19.03 -34.54 26.38
CA GLY A 537 -18.87 -33.40 27.28
C GLY A 537 -18.88 -32.10 26.49
N ALA A 538 -20.07 -31.53 26.27
CA ALA A 538 -20.21 -30.32 25.46
C ALA A 538 -19.48 -29.14 26.11
N THR A 539 -18.65 -28.46 25.33
CA THR A 539 -17.91 -27.25 25.74
C THR A 539 -17.66 -26.37 24.53
N MET A 540 -17.87 -25.06 24.64
CA MET A 540 -17.61 -24.08 23.58
C MET A 540 -16.21 -23.49 23.76
N LEU A 541 -15.92 -23.03 24.98
CA LEU A 541 -14.64 -22.39 25.29
C LEU A 541 -13.54 -23.41 25.62
N GLY A 542 -13.91 -24.63 26.01
CA GLY A 542 -12.99 -25.60 26.61
C GLY A 542 -12.96 -25.46 28.12
N ASN A 543 -13.03 -26.60 28.81
CA ASN A 543 -13.12 -26.70 30.27
C ASN A 543 -11.98 -27.55 30.89
N GLY A 544 -10.91 -27.80 30.12
CA GLY A 544 -9.78 -28.65 30.51
C GLY A 544 -10.01 -30.16 30.38
N THR A 545 -11.22 -30.59 30.02
CA THR A 545 -11.56 -32.01 29.82
C THR A 545 -11.66 -32.41 28.36
N ASN A 546 -11.76 -31.45 27.44
CA ASN A 546 -11.97 -31.69 26.02
C ASN A 546 -11.06 -30.79 25.16
N PRO A 547 -9.93 -31.33 24.65
CA PRO A 547 -9.34 -32.63 25.02
C PRO A 547 -8.84 -32.67 26.49
N PRO A 548 -8.71 -33.85 27.13
CA PRO A 548 -8.26 -33.92 28.52
C PRO A 548 -6.89 -33.29 28.73
N GLY A 549 -6.76 -32.45 29.76
CA GLY A 549 -5.54 -31.72 30.06
C GLY A 549 -5.32 -30.50 29.17
N SER A 550 -6.32 -30.10 28.37
CA SER A 550 -6.32 -28.84 27.63
C SER A 550 -6.37 -27.64 28.59
N TRP A 551 -6.14 -26.44 28.06
CA TRP A 551 -6.38 -25.21 28.82
C TRP A 551 -7.85 -25.14 29.28
N ASN A 552 -8.10 -24.63 30.49
CA ASN A 552 -9.47 -24.42 30.98
C ASN A 552 -9.89 -22.97 30.74
N GLN A 553 -10.26 -22.64 29.50
CA GLN A 553 -10.66 -21.28 29.13
C GLN A 553 -11.95 -20.86 29.85
N LEU A 554 -12.95 -21.74 29.95
CA LEU A 554 -14.20 -21.45 30.66
C LEU A 554 -13.91 -21.07 32.11
N GLY A 555 -13.16 -21.90 32.83
CA GLY A 555 -12.81 -21.68 34.23
C GLY A 555 -11.96 -20.43 34.44
N TRP A 556 -11.02 -20.13 33.54
CA TRP A 556 -10.30 -18.87 33.55
C TRP A 556 -11.23 -17.68 33.34
N PHE A 557 -12.15 -17.75 32.36
CA PHE A 557 -13.04 -16.65 32.04
C PHE A 557 -13.99 -16.34 33.21
N THR A 558 -14.68 -17.37 33.73
CA THR A 558 -15.66 -17.21 34.81
C THR A 558 -15.03 -17.01 36.18
N GLY A 559 -13.89 -17.64 36.45
CA GLY A 559 -13.27 -17.69 37.78
C GLY A 559 -12.10 -16.73 37.98
N THR A 560 -11.55 -16.13 36.92
CA THR A 560 -10.40 -15.22 37.00
C THR A 560 -10.66 -13.91 36.28
N PHE A 561 -11.02 -13.96 35.00
CA PHE A 561 -11.19 -12.76 34.19
C PHE A 561 -12.36 -11.90 34.66
N LEU A 562 -13.58 -12.45 34.77
CA LEU A 562 -14.76 -11.68 35.19
C LEU A 562 -14.61 -11.09 36.60
N PRO A 563 -14.12 -11.82 37.62
CA PRO A 563 -13.81 -11.24 38.93
C PRO A 563 -12.79 -10.09 38.88
N GLN A 564 -11.73 -10.26 38.09
CA GLN A 564 -10.72 -9.20 37.93
C GLN A 564 -11.30 -7.97 37.23
N ALA A 565 -12.08 -8.16 36.16
CA ALA A 565 -12.76 -7.06 35.47
C ALA A 565 -13.73 -6.30 36.40
N ALA A 566 -14.41 -7.01 37.31
CA ALA A 566 -15.27 -6.38 38.31
C ALA A 566 -14.46 -5.57 39.34
N THR A 567 -13.27 -6.04 39.72
CA THR A 567 -12.36 -5.31 40.59
C THR A 567 -11.82 -4.04 39.91
N ASP A 568 -11.40 -4.16 38.65
CA ASP A 568 -10.89 -3.03 37.87
C ASP A 568 -12.00 -1.99 37.63
N ALA A 569 -13.23 -2.42 37.38
CA ALA A 569 -14.38 -1.53 37.26
C ALA A 569 -14.70 -0.82 38.58
N ALA A 570 -14.64 -1.52 39.71
CA ALA A 570 -14.81 -0.92 41.03
C ALA A 570 -13.69 0.09 41.37
N ALA A 571 -12.48 -0.13 40.85
CA ALA A 571 -11.37 0.83 40.95
C ALA A 571 -11.53 2.04 40.00
N GLY A 572 -12.47 1.98 39.06
CA GLY A 572 -12.70 3.01 38.04
C GLY A 572 -11.76 2.91 36.84
N ASP A 573 -11.03 1.80 36.70
CA ASP A 573 -10.05 1.56 35.64
C ASP A 573 -10.70 1.22 34.30
N ILE A 574 -11.88 0.60 34.33
CA ILE A 574 -12.70 0.30 33.16
C ILE A 574 -14.16 0.70 33.39
N ASN A 575 -14.87 1.06 32.32
CA ASN A 575 -16.29 1.43 32.36
C ASN A 575 -17.16 0.72 31.31
N ARG A 576 -16.54 -0.13 30.48
CA ARG A 576 -17.20 -0.94 29.46
C ARG A 576 -16.42 -2.23 29.25
N LEU A 577 -17.13 -3.34 29.09
CA LEU A 577 -16.55 -4.63 28.72
C LEU A 577 -17.15 -5.12 27.39
N PHE A 578 -16.31 -5.31 26.40
CA PHE A 578 -16.64 -5.94 25.12
C PHE A 578 -16.16 -7.39 25.11
N ILE A 579 -17.07 -8.33 24.88
CA ILE A 579 -16.76 -9.75 24.68
C ILE A 579 -16.80 -10.03 23.18
N VAL A 580 -15.67 -10.38 22.60
CA VAL A 580 -15.57 -10.73 21.18
C VAL A 580 -15.68 -12.25 21.05
N SER A 581 -16.70 -12.72 20.34
CA SER A 581 -17.03 -14.14 20.16
C SER A 581 -17.44 -14.35 18.71
N PRO A 582 -16.67 -15.07 17.86
CA PRO A 582 -17.07 -15.34 16.48
C PRO A 582 -18.50 -15.91 16.38
N THR A 583 -18.80 -16.91 17.21
CA THR A 583 -20.13 -17.57 17.28
C THR A 583 -21.19 -16.72 17.96
N GLY A 584 -22.41 -16.71 17.43
CA GLY A 584 -23.57 -15.97 17.97
C GLY A 584 -24.06 -16.44 19.34
N TRP A 585 -24.29 -15.49 20.26
CA TRP A 585 -24.74 -15.76 21.64
C TRP A 585 -26.21 -16.17 21.73
N THR A 586 -27.11 -15.43 21.08
CA THR A 586 -28.55 -15.69 21.05
C THR A 586 -28.99 -16.26 19.70
N GLY A 587 -30.13 -16.97 19.73
CA GLY A 587 -30.71 -17.62 18.56
C GLY A 587 -30.36 -19.10 18.49
N ALA A 588 -31.37 -19.95 18.30
CA ALA A 588 -31.19 -21.37 18.02
C ALA A 588 -30.84 -21.55 16.54
N VAL A 589 -29.67 -21.05 16.15
CA VAL A 589 -29.07 -21.28 14.84
C VAL A 589 -28.09 -22.45 15.00
N TYR A 590 -28.09 -23.36 14.01
CA TYR A 590 -27.04 -24.37 13.93
C TYR A 590 -25.69 -23.69 14.12
N ASP A 591 -24.83 -24.29 14.93
CA ASP A 591 -23.47 -23.79 15.22
C ASP A 591 -23.35 -22.68 16.31
N GLY A 592 -24.47 -22.16 16.83
CA GLY A 592 -24.49 -21.12 17.87
C GLY A 592 -24.42 -21.61 19.33
N TRP A 593 -24.29 -20.69 20.29
CA TRP A 593 -24.22 -21.03 21.73
C TRP A 593 -25.45 -21.79 22.25
N GLN A 594 -26.64 -21.48 21.73
CA GLN A 594 -27.88 -22.17 22.11
C GLN A 594 -28.03 -23.56 21.49
N ASP A 595 -27.19 -23.91 20.51
CA ASP A 595 -27.21 -25.20 19.79
C ASP A 595 -26.30 -26.25 20.43
N GLY A 596 -26.44 -26.43 21.74
CA GLY A 596 -25.74 -27.51 22.49
C GLY A 596 -24.76 -27.04 23.59
N TRP A 597 -24.54 -25.73 23.75
CA TRP A 597 -23.64 -25.18 24.79
C TRP A 597 -24.33 -24.29 25.82
N SER A 598 -25.66 -24.38 25.91
CA SER A 598 -26.48 -23.59 26.86
C SER A 598 -26.04 -23.76 28.33
N THR A 599 -25.47 -24.92 28.70
CA THR A 599 -24.93 -25.13 30.06
C THR A 599 -23.74 -24.21 30.35
N GLU A 600 -22.82 -24.03 29.40
CA GLU A 600 -21.71 -23.08 29.57
C GLU A 600 -22.18 -21.64 29.49
N GLN A 601 -23.16 -21.36 28.62
CA GLN A 601 -23.80 -20.06 28.53
C GLN A 601 -24.40 -19.64 29.88
N THR A 602 -25.16 -20.53 30.52
CA THR A 602 -25.71 -20.32 31.87
C THR A 602 -24.60 -20.16 32.91
N ALA A 603 -23.51 -20.93 32.84
CA ALA A 603 -22.38 -20.80 33.76
C ALA A 603 -21.72 -19.41 33.65
N ILE A 604 -21.57 -18.89 32.44
CA ILE A 604 -21.05 -17.54 32.19
C ILE A 604 -22.00 -16.48 32.74
N CYS A 605 -23.30 -16.55 32.43
CA CYS A 605 -24.29 -15.62 32.98
C CYS A 605 -24.31 -15.65 34.52
N ASN A 606 -24.27 -16.83 35.13
CA ASN A 606 -24.20 -16.96 36.59
C ASN A 606 -22.91 -16.35 37.17
N ALA A 607 -21.78 -16.45 36.47
CA ALA A 607 -20.54 -15.78 36.87
C ALA A 607 -20.66 -14.25 36.76
N VAL A 608 -21.40 -13.72 35.78
CA VAL A 608 -21.72 -12.29 35.70
C VAL A 608 -22.58 -11.84 36.89
N VAL A 609 -23.63 -12.60 37.24
CA VAL A 609 -24.46 -12.34 38.42
C VAL A 609 -23.64 -12.30 39.70
N ALA A 610 -22.66 -13.22 39.84
CA ALA A 610 -21.77 -13.30 41.00
C ALA A 610 -20.80 -12.10 41.13
N ASN A 611 -20.64 -11.29 40.09
CA ASN A 611 -19.71 -10.16 40.04
C ASN A 611 -20.48 -8.84 39.78
N PRO A 612 -21.20 -8.29 40.78
CA PRO A 612 -22.12 -7.17 40.59
C PRO A 612 -21.47 -5.84 40.21
N ASN A 613 -20.14 -5.70 40.38
CA ASN A 613 -19.39 -4.51 39.99
C ASN A 613 -18.96 -4.51 38.51
N LEU A 614 -19.29 -5.54 37.74
CA LEU A 614 -19.02 -5.55 36.31
C LEU A 614 -19.66 -4.33 35.62
N PRO A 615 -18.93 -3.65 34.72
CA PRO A 615 -19.49 -2.54 33.96
C PRO A 615 -20.50 -3.06 32.94
N PRO A 616 -21.30 -2.18 32.29
CA PRO A 616 -22.09 -2.55 31.12
C PRO A 616 -21.30 -3.39 30.10
N MET A 617 -21.96 -4.42 29.58
CA MET A 617 -21.31 -5.44 28.74
C MET A 617 -21.93 -5.46 27.34
N THR A 618 -21.10 -5.75 26.33
CA THR A 618 -21.54 -5.91 24.95
C THR A 618 -20.84 -7.11 24.32
N ILE A 619 -21.59 -8.07 23.78
CA ILE A 619 -21.04 -9.16 22.99
C ILE A 619 -20.97 -8.72 21.53
N LEU A 620 -19.82 -8.88 20.90
CA LEU A 620 -19.59 -8.64 19.48
C LEU A 620 -19.46 -10.00 18.79
N ASN A 621 -20.29 -10.24 17.77
CA ASN A 621 -20.38 -11.52 17.07
C ASN A 621 -20.20 -11.40 15.54
N GLY A 622 -19.73 -12.50 14.94
CA GLY A 622 -19.69 -12.74 13.49
C GLY A 622 -20.68 -13.85 13.09
N ASP A 623 -20.32 -14.66 12.07
CA ASP A 623 -20.96 -15.90 11.56
C ASP A 623 -22.42 -15.82 11.05
N PHE A 624 -23.20 -14.90 11.60
CA PHE A 624 -24.64 -14.83 11.38
C PHE A 624 -25.05 -14.44 9.95
N HIS A 625 -24.10 -13.97 9.14
CA HIS A 625 -24.29 -13.49 7.76
C HIS A 625 -25.36 -12.40 7.63
N SER A 626 -25.72 -11.72 8.73
CA SER A 626 -26.71 -10.65 8.75
C SER A 626 -26.33 -9.66 9.86
N CYS A 627 -27.02 -8.52 9.91
CA CYS A 627 -26.80 -7.51 10.95
C CYS A 627 -27.94 -7.57 11.95
N ALA A 628 -27.63 -7.43 13.23
CA ALA A 628 -28.65 -7.30 14.27
C ALA A 628 -28.04 -6.74 15.56
N VAL A 629 -28.89 -6.22 16.44
CA VAL A 629 -28.51 -5.79 17.79
C VAL A 629 -29.54 -6.27 18.81
N ASP A 630 -29.11 -6.84 19.91
CA ASP A 630 -29.98 -7.05 21.07
C ASP A 630 -29.63 -6.04 22.17
N ASP A 631 -30.64 -5.34 22.68
CA ASP A 631 -30.51 -4.39 23.77
C ASP A 631 -30.26 -5.04 25.15
N GLY A 632 -30.18 -6.37 25.18
CA GLY A 632 -29.97 -7.18 26.38
C GLY A 632 -31.25 -7.84 26.89
N THR A 633 -32.39 -7.63 26.22
CA THR A 633 -33.66 -8.29 26.57
C THR A 633 -33.59 -9.81 26.43
N ASN A 634 -32.78 -10.34 25.49
CA ASN A 634 -32.77 -11.76 25.17
C ASN A 634 -31.45 -12.48 25.45
N THR A 635 -30.54 -11.85 26.20
CA THR A 635 -29.17 -12.34 26.40
C THR A 635 -28.89 -12.91 27.79
N ASP A 636 -29.85 -12.81 28.71
CA ASP A 636 -29.76 -13.35 30.07
C ASP A 636 -30.21 -14.83 30.12
N PHE A 637 -29.24 -15.73 30.29
CA PHE A 637 -29.44 -17.18 30.47
C PHE A 637 -29.08 -17.65 31.89
N SER A 638 -29.02 -16.71 32.84
CA SER A 638 -28.71 -17.02 34.23
C SER A 638 -29.81 -17.85 34.89
N THR A 639 -29.39 -18.66 35.87
CA THR A 639 -30.28 -19.35 36.80
C THR A 639 -30.05 -18.89 38.24
N ALA A 640 -29.05 -18.03 38.47
CA ALA A 640 -28.68 -17.50 39.78
C ALA A 640 -29.38 -16.17 40.14
N GLY A 641 -30.37 -15.74 39.35
CA GLY A 641 -31.01 -14.42 39.41
C GLY A 641 -30.61 -13.55 38.22
N SER A 642 -31.32 -12.45 37.96
CA SER A 642 -31.10 -11.62 36.77
C SER A 642 -29.72 -10.97 36.73
N LEU A 643 -29.20 -10.73 35.52
CA LEU A 643 -27.95 -9.98 35.34
C LEU A 643 -28.04 -8.58 35.98
N ASN A 644 -26.96 -8.19 36.68
CA ASN A 644 -26.85 -6.88 37.32
C ASN A 644 -26.64 -5.72 36.33
N THR A 645 -26.45 -6.04 35.05
CA THR A 645 -26.23 -5.09 33.97
C THR A 645 -26.74 -5.67 32.65
N LYS A 646 -27.21 -4.82 31.73
CA LYS A 646 -27.64 -5.26 30.40
C LYS A 646 -26.44 -5.84 29.65
N LEU A 647 -26.60 -7.07 29.15
CA LEU A 647 -25.64 -7.73 28.27
C LEU A 647 -26.09 -7.51 26.83
N THR A 648 -25.77 -6.35 26.26
CA THR A 648 -26.12 -6.04 24.86
C THR A 648 -25.37 -6.96 23.89
N GLN A 649 -25.88 -7.13 22.67
CA GLN A 649 -25.25 -7.95 21.64
C GLN A 649 -25.25 -7.22 20.29
N ILE A 650 -24.16 -7.30 19.55
CA ILE A 650 -24.03 -6.79 18.18
C ILE A 650 -23.62 -7.95 17.27
N MET A 651 -24.49 -8.31 16.33
CA MET A 651 -24.16 -9.20 15.22
C MET A 651 -23.58 -8.34 14.09
N ALA A 652 -22.26 -8.38 13.90
CA ALA A 652 -21.60 -7.56 12.90
C ALA A 652 -21.87 -8.09 11.49
N SER A 653 -21.91 -7.16 10.52
CA SER A 653 -22.23 -7.48 9.13
C SER A 653 -21.26 -8.50 8.51
N PRO A 654 -21.74 -9.33 7.57
CA PRO A 654 -20.83 -10.02 6.67
C PRO A 654 -20.13 -9.00 5.78
N PHE A 655 -18.82 -9.11 5.62
CA PHE A 655 -18.08 -8.30 4.66
C PHE A 655 -18.56 -8.59 3.24
N MET A 656 -18.77 -9.86 2.92
CA MET A 656 -19.31 -10.31 1.65
C MET A 656 -19.80 -11.75 1.77
N ARG A 657 -21.11 -11.92 2.02
CA ARG A 657 -21.77 -13.22 2.14
C ARG A 657 -23.28 -13.08 1.99
N ASP A 658 -23.93 -14.07 1.37
CA ASP A 658 -25.39 -14.08 1.25
C ASP A 658 -26.08 -14.01 2.62
N SER A 659 -27.06 -13.11 2.73
CA SER A 659 -27.78 -12.90 3.98
C SER A 659 -28.57 -14.14 4.38
N LYS A 660 -28.45 -14.54 5.65
CA LYS A 660 -29.31 -15.57 6.22
C LYS A 660 -30.61 -14.93 6.74
N THR A 661 -31.76 -15.49 6.36
CA THR A 661 -33.06 -15.11 6.91
C THR A 661 -33.33 -15.90 8.20
N GLY A 662 -33.46 -15.20 9.33
CA GLY A 662 -33.79 -15.77 10.64
C GLY A 662 -32.56 -15.94 11.55
N GLY A 663 -32.80 -16.19 12.84
CA GLY A 663 -31.76 -16.62 13.78
C GLY A 663 -31.59 -15.83 15.08
N GLY A 664 -32.65 -15.26 15.64
CA GLY A 664 -32.64 -14.80 17.04
C GLY A 664 -33.72 -13.77 17.32
N PRO A 665 -34.13 -13.60 18.58
CA PRO A 665 -35.09 -12.56 18.99
C PRO A 665 -34.39 -11.20 19.11
N TYR A 666 -33.60 -10.76 18.13
CA TYR A 666 -32.82 -9.53 18.24
C TYR A 666 -33.73 -8.31 18.33
N VAL A 667 -33.72 -7.66 19.49
CA VAL A 667 -34.61 -6.54 19.77
C VAL A 667 -33.82 -5.31 20.20
N TRP A 668 -34.21 -4.16 19.68
CA TRP A 668 -33.76 -2.87 20.14
C TRP A 668 -34.95 -1.97 20.46
N ASP A 669 -35.08 -1.57 21.73
CA ASP A 669 -36.18 -0.72 22.22
C ASP A 669 -37.56 -1.30 21.83
N GLY A 670 -37.71 -2.62 22.01
CA GLY A 670 -38.95 -3.34 21.71
C GLY A 670 -39.25 -3.58 20.23
N VAL A 671 -38.34 -3.20 19.30
CA VAL A 671 -38.49 -3.40 17.85
C VAL A 671 -37.48 -4.42 17.34
N ASP A 672 -37.88 -5.25 16.37
CA ASP A 672 -36.97 -6.14 15.65
C ASP A 672 -35.84 -5.32 15.01
N SER A 673 -34.61 -5.63 15.37
CA SER A 673 -33.40 -4.93 14.94
C SER A 673 -32.70 -5.62 13.77
N HIS A 674 -33.23 -6.75 13.29
CA HIS A 674 -32.61 -7.54 12.25
C HIS A 674 -32.59 -6.80 10.90
N ILE A 675 -31.40 -6.74 10.29
CA ILE A 675 -31.14 -6.06 9.04
C ILE A 675 -30.48 -7.05 8.08
N LEU A 676 -31.16 -7.32 6.97
CA LEU A 676 -30.62 -8.13 5.88
C LEU A 676 -29.59 -7.32 5.07
N THR A 677 -28.38 -7.84 4.94
CA THR A 677 -27.36 -7.27 4.07
C THR A 677 -26.42 -8.33 3.54
N ALA A 678 -26.09 -8.24 2.25
CA ALA A 678 -25.23 -9.18 1.53
C ALA A 678 -23.74 -8.85 1.70
N GLN A 679 -23.45 -7.59 2.01
CA GLN A 679 -22.09 -7.08 2.18
C GLN A 679 -22.17 -5.82 3.03
N GLY A 680 -21.25 -5.65 3.96
CA GLY A 680 -21.29 -4.53 4.88
C GLY A 680 -20.25 -4.59 5.98
N TYR A 681 -20.38 -3.68 6.93
CA TYR A 681 -19.61 -3.63 8.16
C TYR A 681 -20.37 -2.78 9.19
N CYS A 682 -20.03 -2.92 10.46
CA CYS A 682 -20.51 -2.05 11.51
C CYS A 682 -19.41 -1.08 11.93
N ARG A 683 -19.73 0.21 11.97
CA ARG A 683 -18.91 1.22 12.65
C ARG A 683 -19.40 1.35 14.09
N LEU A 684 -18.51 1.17 15.06
CA LEU A 684 -18.80 1.33 16.47
C LEU A 684 -18.06 2.56 17.00
N ASP A 685 -18.81 3.60 17.37
CA ASP A 685 -18.31 4.80 18.01
C ASP A 685 -18.53 4.69 19.53
N VAL A 686 -17.44 4.52 20.28
CA VAL A 686 -17.46 4.40 21.75
C VAL A 686 -17.14 5.76 22.37
N ARG A 687 -17.97 6.19 23.33
CA ARG A 687 -17.85 7.48 24.03
C ARG A 687 -17.03 7.35 25.31
N THR A 688 -16.65 8.49 25.88
CA THR A 688 -15.81 8.55 27.10
C THR A 688 -16.44 7.90 28.32
N ASP A 689 -17.77 7.89 28.41
CA ASP A 689 -18.53 7.23 29.48
C ASP A 689 -18.73 5.73 29.25
N GLY A 690 -18.26 5.20 28.12
CA GLY A 690 -18.41 3.81 27.73
C GLY A 690 -19.71 3.52 26.98
N SER A 691 -20.65 4.45 26.84
CA SER A 691 -21.77 4.29 25.89
C SER A 691 -21.26 4.20 24.46
N TRP A 692 -22.03 3.59 23.56
CA TRP A 692 -21.66 3.44 22.16
C TRP A 692 -22.82 3.67 21.20
N LEU A 693 -22.47 4.03 19.97
CA LEU A 693 -23.33 4.08 18.78
C LEU A 693 -22.81 3.07 17.75
N ALA A 694 -23.67 2.12 17.35
CA ALA A 694 -23.41 1.20 16.26
C ALA A 694 -24.09 1.72 15.00
N THR A 695 -23.35 1.86 13.91
CA THR A 695 -23.85 2.25 12.58
C THR A 695 -23.56 1.13 11.60
N PHE A 696 -24.61 0.43 11.15
CA PHE A 696 -24.48 -0.61 10.14
C PHE A 696 -24.50 0.00 8.76
N LYS A 697 -23.49 -0.35 7.95
CA LYS A 697 -23.37 0.08 6.56
C LYS A 697 -23.30 -1.14 5.68
N GLY A 698 -24.03 -1.14 4.57
CA GLY A 698 -24.02 -2.26 3.64
C GLY A 698 -24.74 -1.97 2.33
N ALA A 699 -24.72 -2.96 1.46
CA ALA A 699 -25.34 -2.92 0.14
C ALA A 699 -25.87 -4.32 -0.24
N PRO A 700 -26.89 -4.40 -1.10
CA PRO A 700 -27.35 -5.67 -1.67
C PRO A 700 -26.34 -6.28 -2.67
N PHE A 701 -26.53 -7.57 -3.00
CA PHE A 701 -25.82 -8.29 -4.06
C PHE A 701 -26.38 -7.95 -5.46
N ASP A 702 -26.62 -6.67 -5.77
CA ASP A 702 -27.22 -6.22 -7.04
C ASP A 702 -26.24 -5.46 -7.96
N GLY A 703 -24.96 -5.41 -7.57
CA GLY A 703 -23.92 -4.66 -8.27
C GLY A 703 -23.82 -3.19 -7.86
N THR A 704 -24.57 -2.74 -6.86
CA THR A 704 -24.34 -1.44 -6.21
C THR A 704 -23.16 -1.54 -5.24
N TYR A 705 -22.14 -0.70 -5.45
CA TYR A 705 -20.86 -0.78 -4.74
C TYR A 705 -20.68 0.27 -3.65
N THR A 706 -21.73 1.04 -3.34
CA THR A 706 -21.68 2.13 -2.36
C THR A 706 -22.48 1.73 -1.14
N PRO A 707 -21.84 1.27 -0.04
CA PRO A 707 -22.53 0.98 1.20
C PRO A 707 -23.28 2.21 1.72
N THR A 708 -24.56 2.02 2.00
CA THR A 708 -25.42 3.02 2.65
C THR A 708 -25.59 2.67 4.12
N VAL A 709 -25.97 3.65 4.94
CA VAL A 709 -26.39 3.37 6.31
C VAL A 709 -27.69 2.57 6.27
N LEU A 710 -27.65 1.37 6.86
CA LEU A 710 -28.80 0.46 6.96
C LEU A 710 -29.58 0.67 8.26
N GLY A 711 -28.87 1.02 9.34
CA GLY A 711 -29.46 1.24 10.66
C GLY A 711 -28.45 1.76 11.66
N THR A 712 -28.94 2.40 12.72
CA THR A 712 -28.15 2.93 13.83
C THR A 712 -28.79 2.56 15.16
N PHE A 713 -27.97 2.19 16.13
CA PHE A 713 -28.40 1.78 17.47
C PHE A 713 -27.50 2.44 18.52
N ASP A 714 -28.08 3.20 19.43
CA ASP A 714 -27.34 4.01 20.41
C ASP A 714 -27.70 3.65 21.85
N THR A 715 -26.75 3.13 22.61
CA THR A 715 -27.01 2.76 24.02
C THR A 715 -27.53 3.90 24.91
N ASN A 716 -27.47 5.16 24.49
CA ASN A 716 -28.16 6.26 25.19
C ASN A 716 -29.69 6.20 25.10
N ASP A 717 -30.23 5.42 24.16
CA ASP A 717 -31.66 5.17 24.00
C ASP A 717 -32.18 4.06 24.96
N LEU A 718 -31.28 3.40 25.71
CA LEU A 718 -31.55 2.25 26.59
C LEU A 718 -31.45 2.56 28.08
#